data_AF-A0A2N9G4E6-F1
#
_entry.id   AF-A0A2N9G4E6-F1
#
_cell.length_a   1.000
_cell.length_b   1.000
_cell.length_c   1.000
_cell.angle_alpha   90.00
_cell.angle_beta   90.00
_cell.angle_gamma   90.00
#
_symmetry.space_group_name_H-M   'P 1'
#
loop_
_entity.id
_entity.type
_entity.pdbx_description
1 polymer ?
#
loop_
_entity_poly.entity_id
_entity_poly.type
_entity_poly.pdbx_seq_one_letter_code
_entity_poly.pdbx_strand_id
1 'polypeptide(L)'
;MMRSLVFLPKPTLGSLPLSSSKATRNRQYLAKQKSIGVTSGSQKFLGNQTFLFASRISIYRRVQDSSTISAPVIDDSSTMTSTEEDTDNIGILGTDPGLEPYKDHFKYRVRKYAEQKALFEKYEGGLEEFAQEVGASTWVYKANRYFSYYNTPAHQNILMASFHMEEEVLVWFQDVKESGVVTSCGPKDEIRLSVRLLNPTSLNAAFRLGKIQEEYVHSHKRMMKPIFDSRRPSILGLPKNDQKLRIPFQKISPAQMEARREQKGLCYYCVEKWNLGHKFKTPRTMRLLGKIRGHWVVLLVDTGSTHNFWDASIITKAQLPMVRSLKLEVKIADGSVIKIIPLSYPYTASKIAMLHMQNRRMRKQGNSAFTELLIKWQGTLNEDATWKSFMFYNNNTLTLWAREDGGIVYREWAPGAQEAQLVGDFNGWNGANHKMEKNQFGVWSIKVPDSGGNPAIPHNSRVKFRFMHGNGVWVDRIPAWIKYATVDPKSFGAPYDGVYWDPPPSERYQFKYPRPPKPKAPRIYEAHVGMSSSEPRINSYREFADDILPRIQANNYNTVQLMAVLEHSYYASFGYHVTNFFAASSRSGTPEDLKYLIDKAHSLGIQVLMDVIHSHASSNVTDGLNGFDVGQSSQESYFHTGDRGYHKLWDSRLFNYANWEVLRFLLSNLRWWLEEFKFDGFRFDGVTSMLYHHHGINTGFTGNYNEYFSEATDVDAVVYLMLANSLIHNILPDATVIAEDVSGMPGLGRPVFEGGIGFDYRLAMAIPDKWIDYLKNKNDEDWSMKEISSSLTNRRYTEKCISYAESHDQAIVGDKTIAFLLMDKEMYSGMSCLTDASPTIERGIALHKMIHFITMALGGEGYLNFMGNEFGHPEWIDFPREGNGWSYEKCRRQWDLVDVEHLRYKFMNAFDRAMNLLDDKFSFLASTKQIVSSTNEEDKVIVFERGDLIFVFNFHPENSYNGYKVGCDLPGKYRVALDSDAREFGGHGRVGHDADHFTSPEGIPGMPETNFNNRPNSFKVLSPPRTCVVYYRVEETDLVSVNETLAAFTGAKQEDFEESGSVEDDNDLQTVEETKKIV
;
A
#
# COMPACT_ATOMS: atom_id res chain seq x y z
N MET A 1 -21.66 -6.97 -58.45
CA MET A 1 -21.53 -6.00 -59.57
C MET A 1 -20.87 -4.75 -58.99
N MET A 2 -19.97 -3.96 -59.61
CA MET A 2 -19.05 -4.00 -60.79
C MET A 2 -18.20 -2.70 -60.68
N ARG A 3 -16.90 -2.51 -61.01
CA ARG A 3 -15.74 -3.27 -61.56
C ARG A 3 -14.48 -2.73 -60.81
N SER A 4 -13.35 -3.41 -60.59
CA SER A 4 -12.42 -4.24 -61.41
C SER A 4 -11.36 -3.46 -62.21
N LEU A 5 -10.08 -3.87 -62.05
CA LEU A 5 -8.82 -3.46 -62.72
C LEU A 5 -8.18 -2.14 -62.22
N VAL A 6 -6.93 -2.00 -61.75
CA VAL A 6 -5.59 -2.68 -61.89
C VAL A 6 -4.70 -2.13 -63.01
N PHE A 7 -3.50 -1.61 -62.69
CA PHE A 7 -2.19 -2.09 -63.21
C PHE A 7 -0.94 -1.45 -62.51
N LEU A 8 0.23 -2.04 -62.76
CA LEU A 8 1.56 -1.77 -62.17
C LEU A 8 2.37 -0.69 -62.95
N PRO A 9 3.59 -0.34 -62.50
CA PRO A 9 4.77 -0.91 -63.20
C PRO A 9 5.92 -1.41 -62.29
N LYS A 10 6.89 -2.12 -62.91
CA LYS A 10 8.14 -2.66 -62.32
C LYS A 10 9.37 -2.22 -63.17
N PRO A 11 10.63 -2.43 -62.73
CA PRO A 11 11.79 -1.59 -63.13
C PRO A 11 12.73 -2.15 -64.23
N THR A 12 13.58 -1.25 -64.75
CA THR A 12 14.74 -1.48 -65.66
C THR A 12 15.78 -0.33 -65.53
N LEU A 13 17.06 -0.38 -65.96
CA LEU A 13 18.09 -1.46 -65.98
C LEU A 13 19.48 -0.85 -66.37
N GLY A 14 20.59 -1.20 -65.68
CA GLY A 14 21.99 -0.91 -66.09
C GLY A 14 22.53 0.52 -65.85
N SER A 15 23.84 0.84 -65.98
CA SER A 15 25.06 0.02 -66.12
C SER A 15 26.37 0.83 -65.86
N LEU A 16 27.50 0.15 -65.63
CA LEU A 16 28.90 0.65 -65.46
C LEU A 16 29.52 1.20 -66.79
N PRO A 17 30.81 1.69 -66.89
CA PRO A 17 31.93 1.81 -65.93
C PRO A 17 32.76 3.16 -65.97
N LEU A 18 33.95 3.17 -65.33
CA LEU A 18 35.28 3.74 -65.76
C LEU A 18 36.01 4.86 -64.95
N SER A 19 37.11 4.41 -64.31
CA SER A 19 38.49 4.98 -64.29
C SER A 19 38.91 6.25 -63.50
N SER A 20 39.75 6.00 -62.47
CA SER A 20 41.03 6.70 -62.19
C SER A 20 40.98 8.13 -61.56
N SER A 21 42.02 8.68 -60.90
CA SER A 21 43.37 8.18 -60.55
C SER A 21 44.01 8.99 -59.40
N LYS A 22 44.87 8.36 -58.55
CA LYS A 22 46.03 8.94 -57.80
C LYS A 22 45.71 10.05 -56.74
N ALA A 23 46.54 10.34 -55.72
CA ALA A 23 47.82 9.77 -55.27
C ALA A 23 47.96 9.73 -53.72
N THR A 24 48.31 8.55 -53.20
CA THR A 24 49.54 8.25 -52.43
C THR A 24 50.19 9.34 -51.54
N ARG A 25 50.35 9.07 -50.22
CA ARG A 25 51.65 8.66 -49.61
C ARG A 25 51.63 8.40 -48.07
N ASN A 26 52.13 7.20 -47.70
CA ASN A 26 53.10 6.90 -46.62
C ASN A 26 52.70 7.15 -45.14
N ARG A 27 53.13 6.39 -44.11
CA ARG A 27 54.08 5.24 -43.88
C ARG A 27 53.76 4.70 -42.44
N GLN A 28 54.16 3.53 -41.87
CA GLN A 28 55.07 2.41 -42.18
C GLN A 28 54.61 1.10 -41.46
N TYR A 29 54.89 -0.08 -42.08
CA TYR A 29 55.54 -1.32 -41.57
C TYR A 29 55.56 -1.76 -40.06
N LEU A 30 55.73 -3.03 -39.63
CA LEU A 30 55.88 -4.43 -40.18
C LEU A 30 55.29 -5.38 -39.08
N ALA A 31 54.69 -6.58 -39.22
CA ALA A 31 54.63 -7.68 -40.21
C ALA A 31 55.53 -8.93 -39.91
N LYS A 32 54.88 -10.11 -39.69
CA LYS A 32 55.29 -11.53 -39.99
C LYS A 32 54.16 -12.50 -39.49
N GLN A 33 53.62 -13.49 -40.23
CA GLN A 33 54.15 -14.77 -40.80
C GLN A 33 54.43 -15.87 -39.74
N LYS A 34 54.08 -17.18 -39.86
CA LYS A 34 53.74 -18.17 -40.94
C LYS A 34 52.71 -19.24 -40.39
N SER A 35 51.78 -19.89 -41.12
CA SER A 35 51.85 -21.10 -42.03
C SER A 35 52.63 -22.33 -41.48
N ILE A 36 52.31 -23.62 -41.71
CA ILE A 36 51.59 -24.37 -42.79
C ILE A 36 50.96 -25.69 -42.21
N GLY A 37 49.91 -26.30 -42.81
CA GLY A 37 49.57 -27.73 -42.57
C GLY A 37 48.25 -28.28 -43.19
N VAL A 38 48.28 -29.46 -43.84
CA VAL A 38 47.11 -30.22 -44.37
C VAL A 38 47.40 -31.74 -44.35
N THR A 39 46.46 -32.57 -43.86
CA THR A 39 46.41 -34.03 -44.10
C THR A 39 45.00 -34.61 -43.86
N SER A 40 44.73 -35.79 -44.42
CA SER A 40 43.47 -36.54 -44.30
C SER A 40 43.60 -37.81 -43.46
N GLY A 41 42.51 -38.26 -42.84
CA GLY A 41 42.45 -39.55 -42.13
C GLY A 41 41.06 -39.79 -41.53
N SER A 42 40.62 -41.05 -41.48
CA SER A 42 39.27 -41.42 -41.01
C SER A 42 39.28 -42.60 -40.05
N GLN A 43 38.49 -42.53 -38.98
CA GLN A 43 37.71 -43.63 -38.40
C GLN A 43 36.74 -43.13 -37.32
N LYS A 44 35.84 -44.00 -36.86
CA LYS A 44 34.71 -43.69 -35.96
C LYS A 44 35.13 -43.71 -34.49
N PHE A 45 34.55 -42.84 -33.65
CA PHE A 45 33.59 -43.23 -32.59
C PHE A 45 32.90 -41.98 -31.98
N LEU A 46 31.95 -42.18 -31.06
CA LEU A 46 31.03 -41.18 -30.47
C LEU A 46 31.63 -39.80 -30.11
N GLY A 47 30.84 -38.73 -30.33
CA GLY A 47 31.07 -37.41 -29.73
C GLY A 47 29.98 -36.38 -30.08
N ASN A 48 29.41 -35.72 -29.06
CA ASN A 48 28.56 -34.53 -29.24
C ASN A 48 29.42 -33.29 -29.51
N GLN A 49 29.04 -32.45 -30.47
CA GLN A 49 28.83 -30.99 -30.25
C GLN A 49 28.37 -30.27 -31.53
N THR A 50 27.50 -29.28 -31.35
CA THR A 50 27.04 -28.35 -32.40
C THR A 50 27.75 -27.01 -32.25
N PHE A 51 28.08 -26.34 -33.36
CA PHE A 51 28.85 -25.09 -33.33
C PHE A 51 28.04 -23.88 -32.79
N LEU A 52 28.78 -22.95 -32.17
CA LEU A 52 28.26 -21.73 -31.55
C LEU A 52 28.05 -20.60 -32.56
N PHE A 53 26.99 -19.82 -32.36
CA PHE A 53 26.92 -18.40 -32.72
C PHE A 53 26.68 -17.59 -31.44
N ALA A 54 27.34 -16.44 -31.31
CA ALA A 54 27.41 -15.73 -30.03
C ALA A 54 26.37 -14.60 -29.92
N SER A 55 25.49 -14.70 -28.92
CA SER A 55 24.67 -13.59 -28.41
C SER A 55 25.09 -13.29 -26.96
N ARG A 56 25.08 -12.00 -26.57
CA ARG A 56 25.49 -11.59 -25.20
C ARG A 56 24.32 -11.64 -24.23
N ILE A 57 24.15 -12.79 -23.59
CA ILE A 57 23.25 -12.97 -22.45
C ILE A 57 24.00 -12.58 -21.17
N SER A 58 23.35 -11.84 -20.27
CA SER A 58 23.85 -11.59 -18.91
C SER A 58 23.43 -12.74 -17.99
N ILE A 59 24.39 -13.60 -17.61
CA ILE A 59 24.20 -14.66 -16.61
C ILE A 59 25.26 -14.51 -15.53
N TYR A 60 24.80 -14.41 -14.27
CA TYR A 60 25.64 -14.66 -13.09
C TYR A 60 26.19 -16.08 -13.15
N ARG A 61 27.51 -16.23 -13.22
CA ARG A 61 28.16 -17.53 -13.00
C ARG A 61 28.95 -17.49 -11.70
N ARG A 62 28.53 -18.33 -10.74
CA ARG A 62 29.38 -18.74 -9.61
C ARG A 62 30.67 -19.33 -10.17
N VAL A 63 31.80 -19.02 -9.54
CA VAL A 63 32.99 -19.87 -9.66
C VAL A 63 32.69 -21.16 -8.91
N GLN A 64 32.81 -22.29 -9.60
CA GLN A 64 33.05 -23.58 -8.94
C GLN A 64 34.54 -23.86 -9.06
N ASP A 65 35.17 -24.16 -7.93
CA ASP A 65 36.43 -24.89 -7.91
C ASP A 65 36.28 -26.08 -6.95
N SER A 66 37.04 -27.14 -7.18
CA SER A 66 36.59 -28.50 -6.82
C SER A 66 37.09 -29.04 -5.48
N SER A 67 36.19 -29.60 -4.68
CA SER A 67 36.42 -30.93 -4.06
C SER A 67 35.09 -31.60 -3.69
N THR A 68 35.03 -32.93 -3.86
CA THR A 68 33.83 -33.73 -3.61
C THR A 68 34.06 -34.63 -2.40
N ILE A 69 33.36 -34.37 -1.30
CA ILE A 69 33.10 -35.39 -0.27
C ILE A 69 31.59 -35.35 0.03
N SER A 70 30.94 -36.50 -0.12
CA SER A 70 29.55 -36.73 0.24
C SER A 70 29.38 -36.73 1.76
N ALA A 71 28.28 -36.16 2.26
CA ALA A 71 27.96 -36.19 3.69
C ALA A 71 27.85 -37.63 4.22
N PRO A 72 28.54 -37.98 5.31
CA PRO A 72 28.16 -39.13 6.12
C PRO A 72 26.97 -38.74 7.01
N VAL A 73 25.92 -39.56 7.00
CA VAL A 73 24.94 -39.54 8.08
C VAL A 73 25.59 -40.23 9.28
N ILE A 74 25.65 -39.52 10.41
CA ILE A 74 25.99 -40.03 11.74
C ILE A 74 24.95 -39.34 12.65
N ASP A 75 23.75 -39.90 12.85
CA ASP A 75 23.44 -41.13 13.60
C ASP A 75 23.67 -40.93 15.11
N ASP A 76 22.56 -40.82 15.85
CA ASP A 76 22.53 -40.47 17.28
C ASP A 76 22.93 -41.65 18.17
N SER A 77 24.19 -42.10 18.08
CA SER A 77 24.76 -42.95 19.11
C SER A 77 26.29 -42.93 19.24
N SER A 78 26.72 -43.12 20.49
CA SER A 78 28.04 -43.59 20.94
C SER A 78 29.21 -42.57 21.13
N THR A 79 29.55 -42.42 22.41
CA THR A 79 30.89 -42.18 22.98
C THR A 79 31.59 -40.83 22.77
N MET A 80 31.69 -40.07 23.87
CA MET A 80 32.59 -38.93 24.02
C MET A 80 34.06 -39.29 23.72
N THR A 81 34.69 -38.53 22.83
CA THR A 81 36.14 -38.31 22.82
C THR A 81 36.52 -37.15 23.76
N SER A 82 37.75 -37.15 24.28
CA SER A 82 38.16 -36.28 25.38
C SER A 82 38.43 -34.83 24.97
N THR A 83 37.87 -33.89 25.74
CA THR A 83 37.79 -32.43 25.50
C THR A 83 39.11 -31.64 25.53
N GLU A 84 40.27 -32.29 25.40
CA GLU A 84 41.59 -31.61 25.44
C GLU A 84 42.16 -31.33 24.04
N GLU A 85 42.02 -32.25 23.08
CA GLU A 85 42.63 -32.14 21.74
C GLU A 85 42.06 -30.97 20.91
N ASP A 86 40.75 -30.70 21.01
CA ASP A 86 40.10 -29.56 20.33
C ASP A 86 40.62 -28.19 20.80
N THR A 87 41.30 -28.09 21.95
CA THR A 87 41.79 -26.79 22.43
C THR A 87 43.01 -26.26 21.70
N ASP A 88 43.68 -27.07 20.87
CA ASP A 88 44.86 -26.64 20.12
C ASP A 88 44.61 -26.25 18.65
N ASN A 89 43.57 -26.80 18.00
CA ASN A 89 43.25 -26.60 16.57
C ASN A 89 41.96 -25.77 16.35
N ILE A 90 42.01 -24.48 16.71
CA ILE A 90 40.86 -23.57 16.50
C ILE A 90 40.76 -23.17 15.01
N GLY A 91 39.88 -23.84 14.26
CA GLY A 91 39.78 -23.75 12.79
C GLY A 91 39.62 -22.34 12.20
N ILE A 92 39.05 -21.38 12.95
CA ILE A 92 38.91 -19.98 12.50
C ILE A 92 40.26 -19.31 12.23
N LEU A 93 41.33 -19.72 12.92
CA LEU A 93 42.69 -19.22 12.73
C LEU A 93 43.31 -19.68 11.40
N GLY A 94 42.83 -20.80 10.85
CA GLY A 94 43.14 -21.24 9.48
C GLY A 94 42.30 -20.51 8.42
N THR A 95 41.28 -19.74 8.82
CA THR A 95 40.40 -18.97 7.91
C THR A 95 40.83 -17.51 7.79
N ASP A 96 41.29 -16.89 8.89
CA ASP A 96 41.88 -15.54 8.89
C ASP A 96 43.20 -15.51 9.68
N PRO A 97 44.36 -15.43 8.99
CA PRO A 97 45.67 -15.30 9.62
C PRO A 97 45.85 -14.04 10.48
N GLY A 98 45.03 -13.00 10.27
CA GLY A 98 45.01 -11.79 11.10
C GLY A 98 44.57 -12.02 12.55
N LEU A 99 43.95 -13.17 12.84
CA LEU A 99 43.48 -13.54 14.17
C LEU A 99 44.51 -14.31 15.02
N GLU A 100 45.62 -14.76 14.42
CA GLU A 100 46.69 -15.51 15.10
C GLU A 100 47.26 -14.81 16.37
N PRO A 101 47.41 -13.47 16.44
CA PRO A 101 47.83 -12.77 17.67
C PRO A 101 46.87 -12.91 18.86
N TYR A 102 45.64 -13.38 18.63
CA TYR A 102 44.60 -13.56 19.65
C TYR A 102 44.35 -15.04 19.99
N LYS A 103 45.11 -15.96 19.39
CA LYS A 103 45.01 -17.43 19.56
C LYS A 103 44.86 -17.87 21.01
N ASP A 104 45.72 -17.39 21.91
CA ASP A 104 45.69 -17.79 23.32
C ASP A 104 44.44 -17.31 24.08
N HIS A 105 43.86 -16.18 23.68
CA HIS A 105 42.59 -15.69 24.24
C HIS A 105 41.39 -16.51 23.73
N PHE A 106 41.43 -16.99 22.49
CA PHE A 106 40.45 -17.98 22.01
C PHE A 106 40.62 -19.34 22.70
N LYS A 107 41.85 -19.87 22.83
CA LYS A 107 42.13 -21.10 23.59
C LYS A 107 41.65 -21.01 25.04
N TYR A 108 41.90 -19.88 25.71
CA TYR A 108 41.39 -19.61 27.05
C TYR A 108 39.86 -19.66 27.12
N ARG A 109 39.15 -19.03 26.16
CA ARG A 109 37.68 -19.03 26.13
C ARG A 109 37.08 -20.40 25.83
N VAL A 110 37.63 -21.14 24.86
CA VAL A 110 37.17 -22.50 24.53
C VAL A 110 37.39 -23.44 25.71
N ARG A 111 38.55 -23.38 26.37
CA ARG A 111 38.83 -24.17 27.59
C ARG A 111 37.91 -23.77 28.75
N LYS A 112 37.65 -22.47 28.96
CA LYS A 112 36.66 -21.99 29.94
C LYS A 112 35.25 -22.51 29.66
N TYR A 113 34.83 -22.51 28.41
CA TYR A 113 33.54 -23.04 27.98
C TYR A 113 33.44 -24.56 28.24
N ALA A 114 34.47 -25.33 27.88
CA ALA A 114 34.53 -26.76 28.17
C ALA A 114 34.50 -27.08 29.68
N GLU A 115 35.29 -26.35 30.49
CA GLU A 115 35.25 -26.44 31.96
C GLU A 115 33.84 -26.15 32.51
N GLN A 116 33.17 -25.11 32.01
CA GLN A 116 31.83 -24.72 32.49
C GLN A 116 30.74 -25.70 32.03
N LYS A 117 30.80 -26.20 30.78
CA LYS A 117 29.87 -27.23 30.27
C LYS A 117 30.00 -28.53 31.07
N ALA A 118 31.23 -29.02 31.28
CA ALA A 118 31.48 -30.23 32.08
C ALA A 118 31.08 -30.07 33.55
N LEU A 119 31.10 -28.84 34.10
CA LEU A 119 30.54 -28.56 35.43
C LEU A 119 29.00 -28.57 35.44
N PHE A 120 28.33 -28.03 34.41
CA PHE A 120 26.87 -28.08 34.29
C PHE A 120 26.36 -29.53 34.18
N GLU A 121 26.86 -30.29 33.20
CA GLU A 121 26.42 -31.67 32.96
C GLU A 121 26.64 -32.57 34.18
N LYS A 122 27.73 -32.34 34.94
CA LYS A 122 28.08 -33.09 36.15
C LYS A 122 27.22 -32.79 37.37
N TYR A 123 26.60 -31.60 37.46
CA TYR A 123 25.91 -31.14 38.68
C TYR A 123 24.42 -30.83 38.51
N GLU A 124 23.94 -30.53 37.29
CA GLU A 124 22.53 -30.18 37.04
C GLU A 124 21.82 -31.09 36.01
N GLY A 125 22.54 -31.92 35.24
CA GLY A 125 21.99 -32.89 34.29
C GLY A 125 22.11 -32.48 32.82
N GLY A 126 21.52 -33.27 31.92
CA GLY A 126 21.52 -33.00 30.48
C GLY A 126 20.56 -31.87 30.10
N LEU A 127 20.92 -31.08 29.07
CA LEU A 127 20.19 -29.88 28.68
C LEU A 127 18.73 -30.17 28.27
N GLU A 128 18.48 -31.35 27.71
CA GLU A 128 17.17 -31.77 27.20
C GLU A 128 16.17 -32.14 28.31
N GLU A 129 16.65 -32.68 29.45
CA GLU A 129 15.81 -32.85 30.65
C GLU A 129 15.49 -31.49 31.30
N PHE A 130 16.40 -30.51 31.18
CA PHE A 130 16.26 -29.19 31.80
C PHE A 130 15.15 -28.33 31.15
N ALA A 131 14.80 -28.60 29.89
CA ALA A 131 13.84 -27.82 29.11
C ALA A 131 12.35 -28.13 29.39
N GLN A 132 12.02 -29.30 29.94
CA GLN A 132 10.65 -29.85 29.84
C GLN A 132 9.61 -29.36 30.88
N GLU A 133 9.95 -28.51 31.85
CA GLU A 133 9.01 -28.03 32.89
C GLU A 133 8.69 -26.51 32.90
N VAL A 134 7.59 -26.19 32.20
CA VAL A 134 6.54 -25.18 32.53
C VAL A 134 6.95 -23.77 33.03
N GLY A 135 6.81 -22.80 32.12
CA GLY A 135 6.34 -21.44 32.43
C GLY A 135 7.41 -20.35 32.65
N ALA A 136 7.24 -19.20 31.99
CA ALA A 136 8.20 -18.08 32.01
C ALA A 136 8.49 -17.52 33.42
N SER A 137 7.49 -17.49 34.30
CA SER A 137 7.67 -17.07 35.70
C SER A 137 8.61 -18.00 36.49
N THR A 138 8.61 -19.29 36.17
CA THR A 138 9.50 -20.31 36.75
C THR A 138 10.95 -20.06 36.33
N TRP A 139 11.19 -19.76 35.05
CA TRP A 139 12.51 -19.46 34.49
C TRP A 139 13.13 -18.20 35.11
N VAL A 140 12.38 -17.10 35.15
CA VAL A 140 12.84 -15.84 35.77
C VAL A 140 13.14 -16.05 37.26
N TYR A 141 12.40 -16.89 37.96
CA TYR A 141 12.67 -17.24 39.37
C TYR A 141 13.96 -18.08 39.54
N LYS A 142 14.14 -19.14 38.73
CA LYS A 142 15.35 -19.99 38.72
C LYS A 142 16.60 -19.14 38.51
N ALA A 143 16.63 -18.32 37.46
CA ALA A 143 17.78 -17.49 37.09
C ALA A 143 18.12 -16.43 38.16
N ASN A 144 17.13 -15.75 38.73
CA ASN A 144 17.37 -14.78 39.80
C ASN A 144 17.92 -15.43 41.09
N ARG A 145 17.53 -16.68 41.40
CA ARG A 145 18.17 -17.46 42.47
C ARG A 145 19.62 -17.81 42.15
N TYR A 146 19.93 -18.24 40.92
CA TYR A 146 21.29 -18.56 40.47
C TYR A 146 22.24 -17.37 40.66
N PHE A 147 21.90 -16.20 40.08
CA PHE A 147 22.70 -14.99 40.23
C PHE A 147 22.83 -14.53 41.69
N SER A 148 21.79 -14.73 42.52
CA SER A 148 21.83 -14.44 43.97
C SER A 148 22.60 -15.49 44.80
N TYR A 149 22.94 -16.65 44.24
CA TYR A 149 23.73 -17.69 44.90
C TYR A 149 25.22 -17.52 44.60
N TYR A 150 25.56 -17.36 43.31
CA TYR A 150 26.92 -17.08 42.84
C TYR A 150 27.35 -15.60 43.00
N ASN A 151 26.46 -14.76 43.54
CA ASN A 151 26.71 -13.35 43.87
C ASN A 151 27.12 -12.50 42.65
N THR A 152 26.54 -12.81 41.49
CA THR A 152 26.86 -12.22 40.18
C THR A 152 26.56 -10.72 40.15
N PRO A 153 27.48 -9.85 39.67
CA PRO A 153 27.25 -8.42 39.58
C PRO A 153 26.01 -8.09 38.73
N ALA A 154 25.15 -7.20 39.22
CA ALA A 154 23.83 -6.97 38.63
C ALA A 154 23.85 -6.59 37.13
N HIS A 155 24.90 -5.91 36.68
CA HIS A 155 25.10 -5.50 35.27
C HIS A 155 25.51 -6.67 34.34
N GLN A 156 25.96 -7.80 34.89
CA GLN A 156 26.36 -8.99 34.12
C GLN A 156 25.22 -9.99 33.98
N ASN A 157 24.13 -9.87 34.75
CA ASN A 157 23.04 -10.84 34.76
C ASN A 157 22.33 -11.01 33.41
N ILE A 158 22.19 -9.93 32.63
CA ILE A 158 21.61 -10.01 31.27
C ILE A 158 22.60 -10.68 30.31
N LEU A 159 23.88 -10.31 30.36
CA LEU A 159 24.94 -10.90 29.53
C LEU A 159 25.11 -12.41 29.80
N MET A 160 25.09 -12.81 31.07
CA MET A 160 25.14 -14.22 31.46
C MET A 160 23.85 -14.97 31.09
N ALA A 161 22.68 -14.32 31.12
CA ALA A 161 21.45 -14.92 30.62
C ALA A 161 21.51 -15.14 29.10
N SER A 162 22.07 -14.21 28.32
CA SER A 162 22.17 -14.32 26.86
C SER A 162 23.13 -15.42 26.35
N PHE A 163 23.93 -16.04 27.22
CA PHE A 163 24.71 -17.24 26.88
C PHE A 163 24.03 -18.56 27.26
N HIS A 164 22.87 -18.50 27.95
CA HIS A 164 22.24 -19.66 28.60
C HIS A 164 20.70 -19.68 28.49
N MET A 165 20.09 -18.77 27.72
CA MET A 165 18.65 -18.70 27.46
C MET A 165 18.42 -18.41 25.99
N GLU A 166 17.51 -19.17 25.38
CA GLU A 166 17.12 -18.98 23.98
C GLU A 166 16.02 -17.93 23.84
N GLU A 167 15.81 -17.51 22.58
CA GLU A 167 15.25 -16.23 22.14
C GLU A 167 14.13 -15.65 23.02
N GLU A 168 12.95 -16.29 23.07
CA GLU A 168 11.80 -15.75 23.83
C GLU A 168 12.09 -15.64 25.33
N VAL A 169 12.74 -16.66 25.93
CA VAL A 169 12.99 -16.69 27.38
C VAL A 169 13.99 -15.61 27.78
N LEU A 170 14.98 -15.34 26.92
CA LEU A 170 15.94 -14.24 27.10
C LEU A 170 15.25 -12.87 27.05
N VAL A 171 14.39 -12.64 26.05
CA VAL A 171 13.63 -11.38 25.92
C VAL A 171 12.74 -11.15 27.15
N TRP A 172 12.03 -12.17 27.62
CA TRP A 172 11.24 -12.07 28.85
C TRP A 172 12.10 -11.80 30.10
N PHE A 173 13.32 -12.35 30.19
CA PHE A 173 14.23 -12.05 31.30
C PHE A 173 14.76 -10.61 31.25
N GLN A 174 15.04 -10.08 30.05
CA GLN A 174 15.41 -8.68 29.82
C GLN A 174 14.26 -7.73 30.21
N ASP A 175 13.05 -7.96 29.69
CA ASP A 175 11.85 -7.17 30.00
C ASP A 175 11.58 -7.09 31.52
N VAL A 176 11.69 -8.21 32.23
CA VAL A 176 11.49 -8.23 33.70
C VAL A 176 12.63 -7.53 34.45
N LYS A 177 13.86 -7.52 33.90
CA LYS A 177 14.99 -6.77 34.48
C LYS A 177 14.85 -5.26 34.28
N GLU A 178 14.48 -4.81 33.09
CA GLU A 178 14.42 -3.38 32.75
C GLU A 178 13.15 -2.71 33.24
N SER A 179 12.01 -3.42 33.25
CA SER A 179 10.76 -2.91 33.85
C SER A 179 10.83 -2.79 35.38
N GLY A 180 11.74 -3.53 36.03
CA GLY A 180 11.96 -3.52 37.48
C GLY A 180 10.83 -4.16 38.30
N VAL A 181 9.88 -4.87 37.67
CA VAL A 181 8.65 -5.37 38.32
C VAL A 181 8.82 -6.73 39.01
N VAL A 182 9.99 -6.98 39.61
CA VAL A 182 10.17 -8.03 40.64
C VAL A 182 11.08 -7.53 41.76
N THR A 183 10.47 -7.17 42.89
CA THR A 183 11.17 -7.03 44.18
C THR A 183 10.85 -8.22 45.07
N SER A 184 11.87 -8.79 45.74
CA SER A 184 11.78 -9.86 46.75
C SER A 184 11.12 -11.19 46.29
N CYS A 185 11.82 -11.94 45.43
CA CYS A 185 11.56 -13.37 45.21
C CYS A 185 12.75 -14.23 45.67
N GLY A 186 13.07 -14.17 46.97
CA GLY A 186 14.04 -15.04 47.65
C GLY A 186 13.44 -15.64 48.94
N PRO A 187 14.01 -16.74 49.48
CA PRO A 187 13.56 -17.29 50.76
C PRO A 187 13.80 -16.27 51.88
N LYS A 188 12.86 -16.16 52.83
CA LYS A 188 13.00 -15.28 53.99
C LYS A 188 14.23 -15.68 54.81
N ASP A 189 14.96 -14.72 55.36
CA ASP A 189 16.29 -14.99 55.92
C ASP A 189 16.29 -15.98 57.13
N GLU A 190 15.18 -16.07 57.87
CA GLU A 190 14.95 -17.11 58.89
C GLU A 190 15.14 -18.53 58.31
N ILE A 191 14.57 -18.81 57.13
CA ILE A 191 14.67 -20.11 56.45
C ILE A 191 16.05 -20.25 55.78
N ARG A 192 16.57 -19.16 55.23
CA ARG A 192 17.87 -19.10 54.53
C ARG A 192 19.05 -19.47 55.43
N LEU A 193 18.99 -19.11 56.72
CA LEU A 193 19.97 -19.51 57.74
C LEU A 193 19.88 -21.00 58.07
N SER A 194 18.68 -21.52 58.34
CA SER A 194 18.50 -22.96 58.66
C SER A 194 18.95 -23.87 57.52
N VAL A 195 18.61 -23.56 56.26
CA VAL A 195 19.01 -24.39 55.10
C VAL A 195 20.52 -24.33 54.86
N ARG A 196 21.18 -23.18 55.13
CA ARG A 196 22.65 -23.08 55.08
C ARG A 196 23.36 -23.89 56.16
N LEU A 197 22.82 -23.94 57.38
CA LEU A 197 23.38 -24.72 58.49
C LEU A 197 23.35 -26.24 58.23
N LEU A 198 22.46 -26.72 57.35
CA LEU A 198 22.38 -28.12 56.93
C LEU A 198 23.29 -28.46 55.73
N ASN A 199 24.06 -27.49 55.24
CA ASN A 199 25.11 -27.62 54.22
C ASN A 199 24.81 -28.60 53.04
N PRO A 200 23.73 -28.36 52.27
CA PRO A 200 23.28 -29.28 51.22
C PRO A 200 24.29 -29.45 50.08
N THR A 201 24.49 -30.69 49.65
CA THR A 201 25.46 -31.08 48.61
C THR A 201 24.96 -30.90 47.16
N SER A 202 23.70 -30.55 46.94
CA SER A 202 23.16 -30.22 45.61
C SER A 202 22.00 -29.22 45.67
N LEU A 203 21.73 -28.55 44.54
CA LEU A 203 20.64 -27.57 44.42
C LEU A 203 19.27 -28.21 44.72
N ASN A 204 19.03 -29.42 44.22
CA ASN A 204 17.79 -30.16 44.43
C ASN A 204 17.62 -30.59 45.91
N ALA A 205 18.72 -30.94 46.60
CA ALA A 205 18.70 -31.17 48.05
C ALA A 205 18.38 -29.89 48.83
N ALA A 206 18.95 -28.74 48.44
CA ALA A 206 18.64 -27.44 49.04
C ALA A 206 17.17 -27.02 48.84
N PHE A 207 16.56 -27.33 47.70
CA PHE A 207 15.12 -27.11 47.47
C PHE A 207 14.24 -28.00 48.36
N ARG A 208 14.54 -29.31 48.45
CA ARG A 208 13.80 -30.24 49.34
C ARG A 208 13.91 -29.82 50.80
N LEU A 209 15.12 -29.49 51.28
CA LEU A 209 15.34 -29.00 52.64
C LEU A 209 14.67 -27.65 52.90
N GLY A 210 14.63 -26.73 51.93
CA GLY A 210 13.88 -25.49 52.04
C GLY A 210 12.38 -25.72 52.28
N LYS A 211 11.77 -26.63 51.52
CA LYS A 211 10.35 -26.98 51.66
C LYS A 211 10.05 -27.70 52.98
N ILE A 212 10.91 -28.64 53.38
CA ILE A 212 10.84 -29.31 54.69
C ILE A 212 10.96 -28.29 55.84
N GLN A 213 11.84 -27.29 55.72
CA GLN A 213 12.02 -26.26 56.74
C GLN A 213 10.83 -25.28 56.82
N GLU A 214 10.19 -24.96 55.69
CA GLU A 214 8.93 -24.20 55.65
C GLU A 214 7.79 -24.97 56.34
N GLU A 215 7.67 -26.29 56.09
CA GLU A 215 6.71 -27.17 56.76
C GLU A 215 7.04 -27.37 58.26
N TYR A 216 8.31 -27.42 58.64
CA TYR A 216 8.78 -27.47 60.04
C TYR A 216 8.42 -26.19 60.80
N VAL A 217 8.62 -25.01 60.20
CA VAL A 217 8.23 -23.71 60.78
C VAL A 217 6.72 -23.57 60.87
N HIS A 218 5.95 -24.08 59.89
CA HIS A 218 4.48 -24.08 59.95
C HIS A 218 3.91 -25.07 60.97
N SER A 219 4.53 -26.23 61.17
CA SER A 219 4.11 -27.22 62.16
C SER A 219 4.49 -26.82 63.59
N HIS A 220 5.68 -26.24 63.83
CA HIS A 220 6.04 -25.67 65.14
C HIS A 220 5.10 -24.52 65.55
N LYS A 221 4.70 -23.67 64.60
CA LYS A 221 3.67 -22.63 64.82
C LYS A 221 2.24 -23.19 65.01
N ARG A 222 2.02 -24.48 64.80
CA ARG A 222 0.77 -25.20 65.17
C ARG A 222 0.87 -25.93 66.51
N MET A 223 2.03 -26.45 66.89
CA MET A 223 2.23 -27.16 68.18
C MET A 223 2.41 -26.22 69.37
N MET A 224 2.94 -25.01 69.17
CA MET A 224 3.06 -23.99 70.22
C MET A 224 1.71 -23.30 70.52
N LYS A 225 0.80 -24.02 71.20
CA LYS A 225 -0.49 -23.49 71.65
C LYS A 225 -0.81 -23.95 73.10
N PRO A 226 -0.68 -23.08 74.12
CA PRO A 226 -0.92 -23.44 75.52
C PRO A 226 -2.38 -23.80 75.87
N ILE A 227 -2.56 -24.40 77.06
CA ILE A 227 -3.78 -25.07 77.54
C ILE A 227 -4.12 -24.56 78.96
N PHE A 228 -5.32 -23.98 79.15
CA PHE A 228 -6.04 -23.73 80.45
C PHE A 228 -5.37 -22.73 81.45
N ASP A 229 -6.07 -22.07 82.42
CA ASP A 229 -7.52 -21.87 82.66
C ASP A 229 -7.86 -20.49 83.31
N SER A 230 -9.16 -20.22 83.42
CA SER A 230 -9.93 -19.12 84.02
C SER A 230 -9.45 -18.47 85.35
N ARG A 231 -9.47 -17.12 85.39
CA ARG A 231 -10.46 -16.26 86.13
C ARG A 231 -9.99 -14.79 86.24
N ARG A 232 -10.97 -13.88 86.36
CA ARG A 232 -10.86 -12.40 86.55
C ARG A 232 -10.46 -11.59 85.30
N PRO A 233 -10.83 -10.28 85.23
CA PRO A 233 -11.52 -9.79 84.03
C PRO A 233 -10.80 -8.71 83.19
N SER A 234 -11.47 -8.37 82.09
CA SER A 234 -11.18 -7.33 81.08
C SER A 234 -10.04 -7.67 80.09
N ILE A 235 -10.18 -7.40 78.79
CA ILE A 235 -11.36 -7.09 77.96
C ILE A 235 -11.09 -7.70 76.56
N LEU A 236 -12.14 -7.96 75.75
CA LEU A 236 -12.10 -8.67 74.44
C LEU A 236 -11.96 -10.20 74.50
N GLY A 237 -13.07 -10.88 74.83
CA GLY A 237 -13.38 -12.17 74.23
C GLY A 237 -14.36 -11.96 73.07
N LEU A 238 -13.99 -12.37 71.85
CA LEU A 238 -14.88 -12.34 70.68
C LEU A 238 -15.73 -13.62 70.60
N PRO A 239 -17.07 -13.53 70.49
CA PRO A 239 -17.87 -14.56 69.85
C PRO A 239 -17.66 -14.54 68.33
N LYS A 240 -17.81 -15.71 67.69
CA LYS A 240 -17.83 -15.83 66.22
C LYS A 240 -19.01 -15.06 65.62
N ASN A 241 -18.89 -14.64 64.37
CA ASN A 241 -20.06 -14.56 63.49
C ASN A 241 -19.67 -14.73 62.02
N ASP A 242 -20.60 -15.25 61.22
CA ASP A 242 -20.51 -15.23 59.77
C ASP A 242 -20.72 -13.80 59.25
N GLN A 243 -19.80 -13.30 58.42
CA GLN A 243 -20.06 -12.39 57.28
C GLN A 243 -18.75 -11.93 56.60
N LYS A 244 -18.82 -11.69 55.29
CA LYS A 244 -17.75 -11.03 54.52
C LYS A 244 -17.70 -9.54 54.86
N LEU A 245 -16.83 -9.12 55.77
CA LEU A 245 -16.62 -7.70 56.09
C LEU A 245 -15.55 -7.05 55.22
N ARG A 246 -15.85 -5.85 54.73
CA ARG A 246 -14.92 -4.98 53.98
C ARG A 246 -13.91 -4.36 54.94
N ILE A 247 -12.65 -4.23 54.51
CA ILE A 247 -11.71 -3.27 55.12
C ILE A 247 -11.87 -1.93 54.39
N PRO A 248 -12.29 -0.84 55.05
CA PRO A 248 -12.40 0.47 54.43
C PRO A 248 -11.07 1.23 54.42
N PHE A 249 -10.84 2.04 53.38
CA PHE A 249 -9.83 3.11 53.45
C PHE A 249 -10.30 4.18 54.45
N GLN A 250 -9.68 4.23 55.63
CA GLN A 250 -10.03 5.23 56.65
C GLN A 250 -9.45 6.60 56.27
N LYS A 251 -10.31 7.50 55.80
CA LYS A 251 -9.96 8.90 55.50
C LYS A 251 -9.62 9.62 56.82
N ILE A 252 -8.42 10.19 56.92
CA ILE A 252 -7.97 10.94 58.10
C ILE A 252 -8.82 12.21 58.24
N SER A 253 -9.35 12.50 59.43
CA SER A 253 -10.16 13.71 59.65
C SER A 253 -9.30 14.99 59.66
N PRO A 254 -9.87 16.18 59.38
CA PRO A 254 -9.11 17.45 59.42
C PRO A 254 -8.32 17.65 60.71
N ALA A 255 -8.94 17.46 61.88
CA ALA A 255 -8.26 17.57 63.18
C ALA A 255 -7.13 16.53 63.37
N GLN A 256 -7.27 15.32 62.81
CA GLN A 256 -6.22 14.29 62.84
C GLN A 256 -5.07 14.58 61.85
N MET A 257 -5.34 15.35 60.79
CA MET A 257 -4.32 15.87 59.87
C MET A 257 -3.56 17.02 60.53
N GLU A 258 -4.26 17.95 61.17
CA GLU A 258 -3.70 19.10 61.89
C GLU A 258 -2.76 18.66 63.02
N ALA A 259 -3.24 17.78 63.91
CA ALA A 259 -2.44 17.20 64.99
C ALA A 259 -1.21 16.41 64.49
N ARG A 260 -1.26 15.79 63.30
CA ARG A 260 -0.10 15.12 62.68
C ARG A 260 1.02 16.11 62.35
N ARG A 261 0.68 17.31 61.89
CA ARG A 261 1.65 18.32 61.49
C ARG A 261 2.17 19.12 62.69
N GLU A 262 1.28 19.59 63.56
CA GLU A 262 1.65 20.49 64.65
C GLU A 262 2.27 19.78 65.85
N GLN A 263 1.69 18.65 66.31
CA GLN A 263 2.21 17.94 67.49
C GLN A 263 3.33 16.94 67.17
N LYS A 264 3.43 16.47 65.91
CA LYS A 264 4.35 15.37 65.54
C LYS A 264 5.26 15.67 64.36
N GLY A 265 5.05 16.77 63.64
CA GLY A 265 5.86 17.15 62.48
C GLY A 265 5.85 16.12 61.35
N LEU A 266 4.74 15.38 61.18
CA LEU A 266 4.60 14.33 60.16
C LEU A 266 3.87 14.84 58.91
N CYS A 267 4.14 14.18 57.77
CA CYS A 267 3.44 14.44 56.52
C CYS A 267 1.96 14.01 56.60
N TYR A 268 1.09 14.68 55.84
CA TYR A 268 -0.35 14.35 55.80
C TYR A 268 -0.65 13.00 55.12
N TYR A 269 0.18 12.58 54.15
CA TYR A 269 -0.08 11.45 53.25
C TYR A 269 0.85 10.25 53.43
N CYS A 270 1.83 10.33 54.33
CA CYS A 270 2.70 9.21 54.72
C CYS A 270 3.06 9.31 56.21
N VAL A 271 3.90 8.39 56.70
CA VAL A 271 4.32 8.35 58.13
C VAL A 271 5.70 8.96 58.39
N GLU A 272 6.29 9.63 57.40
CA GLU A 272 7.59 10.32 57.53
C GLU A 272 7.43 11.73 58.12
N LYS A 273 8.53 12.27 58.68
CA LYS A 273 8.59 13.67 59.10
C LYS A 273 8.53 14.62 57.90
N TRP A 274 7.74 15.68 58.05
CA TRP A 274 7.55 16.71 57.03
C TRP A 274 8.65 17.76 57.12
N ASN A 275 9.49 17.79 56.08
CA ASN A 275 10.56 18.77 55.92
C ASN A 275 10.29 19.61 54.65
N LEU A 276 10.75 20.85 54.63
CA LEU A 276 10.82 21.65 53.40
C LEU A 276 11.68 20.89 52.37
N GLY A 277 11.05 20.40 51.30
CA GLY A 277 11.68 19.57 50.26
C GLY A 277 11.24 18.10 50.21
N HIS A 278 10.42 17.61 51.15
CA HIS A 278 9.87 16.25 51.13
C HIS A 278 9.05 15.99 49.84
N LYS A 279 9.43 14.97 49.05
CA LYS A 279 8.80 14.61 47.76
C LYS A 279 8.18 13.21 47.80
N PHE A 280 6.86 13.14 47.83
CA PHE A 280 6.09 11.90 47.70
C PHE A 280 6.25 11.27 46.30
N LYS A 281 6.37 9.94 46.21
CA LYS A 281 6.54 9.23 44.93
C LYS A 281 5.19 8.91 44.27
N THR A 282 4.83 9.75 43.30
CA THR A 282 3.75 9.58 42.29
C THR A 282 2.29 9.59 42.78
N PRO A 283 1.29 9.90 41.93
CA PRO A 283 1.37 10.24 40.49
C PRO A 283 1.91 11.66 40.20
N ARG A 284 2.23 11.94 38.93
CA ARG A 284 2.66 13.27 38.47
C ARG A 284 1.63 13.86 37.50
N THR A 285 0.64 14.58 38.03
CA THR A 285 -0.22 15.43 37.21
C THR A 285 0.63 16.53 36.58
N MET A 286 0.74 16.55 35.26
CA MET A 286 1.50 17.56 34.53
C MET A 286 0.68 18.85 34.42
N ARG A 287 1.33 20.01 34.61
CA ARG A 287 0.72 21.33 34.41
C ARG A 287 1.33 21.98 33.18
N LEU A 288 0.50 22.28 32.19
CA LEU A 288 0.90 23.00 30.98
C LEU A 288 0.24 24.38 30.96
N LEU A 289 1.04 25.44 30.82
CA LEU A 289 0.54 26.80 30.66
C LEU A 289 0.22 27.02 29.17
N GLY A 290 -1.00 27.46 28.86
CA GLY A 290 -1.44 27.74 27.50
C GLY A 290 -2.22 29.05 27.41
N LYS A 291 -2.46 29.54 26.19
CA LYS A 291 -3.20 30.79 25.96
C LYS A 291 -4.28 30.57 24.91
N ILE A 292 -5.55 30.76 25.28
CA ILE A 292 -6.72 30.54 24.43
C ILE A 292 -7.44 31.86 24.25
N ARG A 293 -7.57 32.35 23.00
CA ARG A 293 -8.18 33.65 22.67
C ARG A 293 -7.72 34.77 23.62
N GLY A 294 -6.40 34.93 23.73
CA GLY A 294 -5.76 35.93 24.59
C GLY A 294 -5.67 35.60 26.09
N HIS A 295 -6.44 34.63 26.59
CA HIS A 295 -6.53 34.32 28.02
C HIS A 295 -5.61 33.17 28.42
N TRP A 296 -4.83 33.35 29.50
CA TRP A 296 -3.98 32.29 30.05
C TRP A 296 -4.80 31.23 30.78
N VAL A 297 -4.49 29.96 30.54
CA VAL A 297 -5.11 28.78 31.15
C VAL A 297 -4.04 27.78 31.60
N VAL A 298 -4.37 26.95 32.59
CA VAL A 298 -3.51 25.86 33.07
C VAL A 298 -4.18 24.52 32.78
N LEU A 299 -3.64 23.77 31.82
CA LEU A 299 -4.09 22.42 31.51
C LEU A 299 -3.47 21.44 32.51
N LEU A 300 -4.31 20.61 33.13
CA LEU A 300 -3.89 19.58 34.08
C LEU A 300 -4.04 18.21 33.39
N VAL A 301 -2.91 17.56 33.09
CA VAL A 301 -2.89 16.25 32.44
C VAL A 301 -2.52 15.20 33.48
N ASP A 302 -3.48 14.32 33.81
CA ASP A 302 -3.24 13.18 34.71
C ASP A 302 -3.13 11.86 33.94
N THR A 303 -2.29 10.96 34.41
CA THR A 303 -1.81 9.79 33.64
C THR A 303 -2.77 8.61 33.61
N GLY A 304 -4.05 8.80 33.94
CA GLY A 304 -5.04 7.73 34.05
C GLY A 304 -6.49 8.10 33.70
N SER A 305 -6.77 9.30 33.18
CA SER A 305 -8.12 9.65 32.70
C SER A 305 -8.25 9.46 31.20
N THR A 306 -9.33 8.81 30.76
CA THR A 306 -9.75 8.75 29.36
C THR A 306 -10.64 9.94 28.96
N HIS A 307 -10.99 10.81 29.90
CA HIS A 307 -11.91 11.94 29.70
C HIS A 307 -11.25 13.26 30.09
N ASN A 308 -11.39 14.28 29.23
CA ASN A 308 -10.94 15.64 29.48
C ASN A 308 -12.13 16.50 29.95
N PHE A 309 -11.99 17.18 31.09
CA PHE A 309 -13.02 18.04 31.65
C PHE A 309 -12.60 19.52 31.58
N TRP A 310 -13.52 20.38 31.14
CA TRP A 310 -13.35 21.83 31.12
C TRP A 310 -14.17 22.47 32.24
N ASP A 311 -13.59 23.46 32.92
CA ASP A 311 -14.35 24.30 33.84
C ASP A 311 -15.25 25.26 33.04
N ALA A 312 -16.54 25.29 33.39
CA ALA A 312 -17.54 26.07 32.66
C ALA A 312 -17.27 27.59 32.70
N SER A 313 -16.57 28.10 33.71
CA SER A 313 -16.20 29.53 33.77
C SER A 313 -15.13 29.90 32.74
N ILE A 314 -14.29 28.95 32.32
CA ILE A 314 -13.29 29.15 31.25
C ILE A 314 -13.98 29.25 29.89
N ILE A 315 -14.94 28.36 29.61
CA ILE A 315 -15.75 28.36 28.38
C ILE A 315 -16.48 29.70 28.22
N THR A 316 -17.13 30.17 29.29
CA THR A 316 -17.84 31.46 29.32
C THR A 316 -16.91 32.65 29.14
N LYS A 317 -15.74 32.68 29.80
CA LYS A 317 -14.77 33.78 29.67
C LYS A 317 -14.09 33.84 28.30
N ALA A 318 -13.83 32.70 27.66
CA ALA A 318 -13.21 32.63 26.33
C ALA A 318 -14.22 32.70 25.16
N GLN A 319 -15.51 32.92 25.45
CA GLN A 319 -16.60 33.06 24.47
C GLN A 319 -16.67 31.88 23.48
N LEU A 320 -16.49 30.66 23.98
CA LEU A 320 -16.43 29.45 23.16
C LEU A 320 -17.86 28.97 22.85
N PRO A 321 -18.25 28.78 21.56
CA PRO A 321 -19.57 28.25 21.21
C PRO A 321 -19.82 26.85 21.80
N MET A 322 -21.08 26.58 22.14
CA MET A 322 -21.54 25.33 22.75
C MET A 322 -22.57 24.63 21.87
N VAL A 323 -22.44 23.31 21.73
CA VAL A 323 -23.49 22.41 21.24
C VAL A 323 -23.89 21.46 22.38
N ARG A 324 -25.18 21.13 22.50
CA ARG A 324 -25.70 20.22 23.54
C ARG A 324 -25.99 18.85 22.93
N SER A 325 -25.38 17.79 23.46
CA SER A 325 -25.72 16.39 23.15
C SER A 325 -25.94 15.58 24.44
N LEU A 326 -26.09 14.25 24.34
CA LEU A 326 -26.71 13.40 25.37
C LEU A 326 -26.04 13.49 26.76
N LYS A 327 -26.88 13.48 27.80
CA LYS A 327 -26.46 13.43 29.21
C LYS A 327 -25.68 12.15 29.50
N LEU A 328 -24.56 12.27 30.22
CA LEU A 328 -23.78 11.16 30.75
C LEU A 328 -23.92 11.10 32.27
N GLU A 329 -23.99 9.89 32.83
CA GLU A 329 -23.98 9.68 34.27
C GLU A 329 -22.66 9.03 34.70
N VAL A 330 -21.86 9.80 35.44
CA VAL A 330 -20.54 9.37 35.93
C VAL A 330 -20.62 9.19 37.44
N LYS A 331 -20.42 7.96 37.90
CA LYS A 331 -20.37 7.62 39.33
C LYS A 331 -18.96 7.81 39.86
N ILE A 332 -18.76 8.75 40.77
CA ILE A 332 -17.44 9.08 41.33
C ILE A 332 -17.16 8.32 42.63
N ALA A 333 -15.91 8.42 43.11
CA ALA A 333 -15.34 7.49 44.10
C ALA A 333 -15.93 7.57 45.53
N ASP A 334 -16.78 8.56 45.84
CA ASP A 334 -17.57 8.60 47.08
C ASP A 334 -18.93 7.87 46.97
N GLY A 335 -19.28 7.38 45.77
CA GLY A 335 -20.52 6.69 45.46
C GLY A 335 -21.61 7.60 44.88
N SER A 336 -21.41 8.93 44.83
CA SER A 336 -22.35 9.85 44.20
C SER A 336 -22.34 9.71 42.66
N VAL A 337 -23.50 9.95 42.04
CA VAL A 337 -23.68 9.93 40.58
C VAL A 337 -23.84 11.37 40.10
N ILE A 338 -22.85 11.86 39.35
CA ILE A 338 -22.91 13.18 38.73
C ILE A 338 -23.53 13.01 37.33
N LYS A 339 -24.71 13.61 37.15
CA LYS A 339 -25.36 13.78 35.84
C LYS A 339 -24.66 14.95 35.11
N ILE A 340 -23.72 14.63 34.23
CA ILE A 340 -22.95 15.59 33.44
C ILE A 340 -23.65 15.80 32.08
N ILE A 341 -23.82 17.04 31.65
CA ILE A 341 -24.10 17.36 30.25
C ILE A 341 -22.73 17.55 29.58
N PRO A 342 -22.27 16.63 28.71
CA PRO A 342 -21.02 16.82 27.99
C PRO A 342 -21.17 18.00 27.02
N LEU A 343 -20.36 19.03 27.23
CA LEU A 343 -20.22 20.16 26.32
C LEU A 343 -19.05 19.88 25.39
N SER A 344 -19.34 19.45 24.16
CA SER A 344 -18.32 19.24 23.15
C SER A 344 -17.83 20.58 22.60
N TYR A 345 -16.53 20.86 22.78
CA TYR A 345 -15.83 21.87 22.01
C TYR A 345 -14.94 21.18 20.95
N PRO A 346 -15.16 21.40 19.65
CA PRO A 346 -14.44 20.67 18.62
C PRO A 346 -13.02 21.23 18.36
N TYR A 347 -12.22 20.40 17.67
CA TYR A 347 -10.92 20.66 17.04
C TYR A 347 -9.57 20.48 17.77
N THR A 348 -9.28 21.10 18.92
CA THR A 348 -7.86 21.18 19.39
C THR A 348 -7.47 20.32 20.60
N ALA A 349 -7.93 20.64 21.81
CA ALA A 349 -7.29 20.12 23.03
C ALA A 349 -7.33 18.59 23.21
N SER A 350 -8.44 17.93 22.83
CA SER A 350 -8.59 16.48 23.01
C SER A 350 -7.67 15.65 22.12
N LYS A 351 -7.26 16.16 20.95
CA LYS A 351 -6.25 15.50 20.08
C LYS A 351 -4.93 15.29 20.83
N ILE A 352 -4.44 16.34 21.49
CA ILE A 352 -3.14 16.35 22.18
C ILE A 352 -3.08 15.25 23.26
N ALA A 353 -4.17 15.06 24.02
CA ALA A 353 -4.21 14.10 25.12
C ALA A 353 -4.19 12.63 24.65
N MET A 354 -4.99 12.26 23.65
CA MET A 354 -5.01 10.88 23.11
C MET A 354 -3.70 10.53 22.42
N LEU A 355 -3.17 11.43 21.58
CA LEU A 355 -1.88 11.23 20.91
C LEU A 355 -0.72 11.05 21.92
N HIS A 356 -0.72 11.79 23.04
CA HIS A 356 0.27 11.60 24.10
C HIS A 356 0.17 10.23 24.82
N MET A 357 -1.03 9.64 24.91
CA MET A 357 -1.20 8.29 25.45
C MET A 357 -0.73 7.21 24.48
N GLN A 358 -1.03 7.34 23.18
CA GLN A 358 -0.51 6.43 22.15
C GLN A 358 1.02 6.52 22.03
N ASN A 359 1.59 7.73 21.98
CA ASN A 359 3.05 7.94 21.96
C ASN A 359 3.76 7.34 23.18
N ARG A 360 3.12 7.29 24.36
CA ARG A 360 3.65 6.60 25.54
C ARG A 360 3.53 5.07 25.51
N ARG A 361 2.67 4.51 24.67
CA ARG A 361 2.60 3.07 24.39
C ARG A 361 3.70 2.68 23.39
N MET A 362 3.83 3.44 22.30
CA MET A 362 4.90 3.26 21.29
C MET A 362 6.31 3.39 21.90
N ARG A 363 6.55 4.40 22.76
CA ARG A 363 7.82 4.54 23.51
C ARG A 363 8.13 3.42 24.52
N LYS A 364 7.18 2.52 24.80
CA LYS A 364 7.43 1.29 25.58
C LYS A 364 7.77 0.09 24.71
N GLN A 365 7.70 0.21 23.39
CA GLN A 365 7.99 -0.84 22.41
C GLN A 365 9.24 -0.46 21.57
N GLY A 366 10.24 0.15 22.22
CA GLY A 366 11.54 0.50 21.62
C GLY A 366 11.56 1.62 20.57
N ASN A 367 10.41 1.98 19.97
CA ASN A 367 10.37 2.77 18.73
C ASN A 367 10.55 4.30 18.94
N SER A 368 11.78 4.69 19.28
CA SER A 368 12.20 6.08 19.54
C SER A 368 12.14 6.94 18.29
N ALA A 369 12.77 6.49 17.20
CA ALA A 369 12.89 7.22 15.93
C ALA A 369 11.52 7.64 15.37
N PHE A 370 10.57 6.71 15.26
CA PHE A 370 9.19 7.02 14.84
C PHE A 370 8.53 8.07 15.74
N THR A 371 8.83 8.08 17.04
CA THR A 371 8.24 9.08 17.95
C THR A 371 8.88 10.46 17.83
N GLU A 372 10.17 10.55 17.54
CA GLU A 372 10.83 11.84 17.27
C GLU A 372 10.44 12.39 15.90
N LEU A 373 10.26 11.52 14.91
CA LEU A 373 9.69 11.85 13.60
C LEU A 373 8.28 12.42 13.73
N LEU A 374 7.37 11.73 14.43
CA LEU A 374 5.99 12.20 14.60
C LEU A 374 5.92 13.54 15.37
N ILE A 375 6.90 13.83 16.23
CA ILE A 375 7.06 15.14 16.89
C ILE A 375 7.56 16.21 15.90
N LYS A 376 8.55 15.90 15.05
CA LYS A 376 9.05 16.80 13.98
C LYS A 376 7.92 17.12 12.99
N TRP A 377 7.17 16.11 12.54
CA TRP A 377 6.01 16.22 11.65
C TRP A 377 4.91 17.10 12.26
N GLN A 378 4.55 16.88 13.53
CA GLN A 378 3.56 17.70 14.23
C GLN A 378 4.08 19.11 14.55
N GLY A 379 5.39 19.35 14.62
CA GLY A 379 5.97 20.69 14.68
C GLY A 379 5.60 21.50 13.44
N THR A 380 6.01 21.00 12.26
CA THR A 380 5.80 21.67 10.96
C THR A 380 4.32 21.98 10.69
N LEU A 381 3.40 21.08 11.09
CA LEU A 381 1.96 21.23 10.88
C LEU A 381 1.27 22.20 11.87
N ASN A 382 1.91 22.56 13.00
CA ASN A 382 1.32 23.43 14.03
C ASN A 382 1.87 24.87 14.03
N GLU A 383 2.74 25.25 13.09
CA GLU A 383 3.16 26.65 12.91
C GLU A 383 2.04 27.47 12.24
N ASP A 384 1.16 28.00 13.11
CA ASP A 384 -0.21 28.37 12.76
C ASP A 384 -0.35 29.78 12.17
N ALA A 385 0.10 29.97 10.93
CA ALA A 385 -0.30 31.09 10.06
C ALA A 385 -0.09 30.80 8.56
N THR A 386 1.13 30.45 8.18
CA THR A 386 1.60 30.34 6.79
C THR A 386 0.91 29.23 6.01
N TRP A 387 0.72 28.04 6.61
CA TRP A 387 0.09 26.91 5.91
C TRP A 387 -1.39 27.12 5.59
N LYS A 388 -2.15 27.77 6.48
CA LYS A 388 -3.52 28.17 6.18
C LYS A 388 -3.55 29.20 5.07
N SER A 389 -2.63 30.18 5.10
CA SER A 389 -2.47 31.12 3.98
C SER A 389 -2.15 30.41 2.66
N PHE A 390 -1.32 29.35 2.68
CA PHE A 390 -0.99 28.56 1.48
C PHE A 390 -2.21 27.88 0.86
N MET A 391 -3.07 27.23 1.67
CA MET A 391 -4.30 26.62 1.16
C MET A 391 -5.34 27.65 0.68
N PHE A 392 -5.34 28.87 1.24
CA PHE A 392 -6.27 29.94 0.87
C PHE A 392 -5.69 30.97 -0.13
N TYR A 393 -4.47 30.81 -0.65
CA TYR A 393 -3.92 31.73 -1.65
C TYR A 393 -4.64 31.59 -3.00
N ASN A 394 -4.89 32.72 -3.67
CA ASN A 394 -5.51 32.75 -5.00
C ASN A 394 -4.54 32.29 -6.11
N ASN A 395 -5.08 31.78 -7.20
CA ASN A 395 -4.30 31.23 -8.33
C ASN A 395 -3.27 32.23 -8.90
N ASN A 396 -3.62 33.52 -9.02
CA ASN A 396 -2.73 34.59 -9.51
C ASN A 396 -1.43 34.78 -8.68
N THR A 397 -1.33 34.17 -7.50
CA THR A 397 -0.15 34.19 -6.61
C THR A 397 0.58 32.85 -6.50
N LEU A 398 0.00 31.76 -7.02
CA LEU A 398 0.61 30.42 -7.01
C LEU A 398 1.17 30.03 -8.38
N THR A 399 0.56 30.46 -9.49
CA THR A 399 1.18 30.32 -10.82
C THR A 399 2.25 31.40 -11.02
N LEU A 400 3.45 30.98 -11.43
CA LEU A 400 4.52 31.94 -11.72
C LEU A 400 4.26 32.80 -12.97
N TRP A 401 3.33 32.36 -13.82
CA TRP A 401 2.68 33.17 -14.85
C TRP A 401 1.37 33.74 -14.30
N ALA A 402 1.25 35.07 -14.21
CA ALA A 402 0.07 35.75 -13.70
C ALA A 402 -0.35 36.91 -14.62
N ARG A 403 -1.66 37.07 -14.82
CA ARG A 403 -2.24 38.27 -15.44
C ARG A 403 -2.50 39.31 -14.35
N GLU A 404 -1.99 40.52 -14.54
CA GLU A 404 -2.20 41.65 -13.65
C GLU A 404 -2.61 42.88 -14.48
N ASP A 405 -3.13 43.92 -13.84
CA ASP A 405 -3.54 45.15 -14.53
C ASP A 405 -2.41 45.69 -15.41
N GLY A 406 -2.71 45.82 -16.71
CA GLY A 406 -1.81 46.32 -17.75
C GLY A 406 -0.60 45.45 -18.10
N GLY A 407 -0.56 44.16 -17.75
CA GLY A 407 0.58 43.31 -18.14
C GLY A 407 0.53 41.84 -17.75
N ILE A 408 1.62 41.15 -18.07
CA ILE A 408 1.89 39.76 -17.68
C ILE A 408 3.04 39.79 -16.68
N VAL A 409 2.86 39.20 -15.49
CA VAL A 409 3.97 38.94 -14.58
C VAL A 409 4.45 37.51 -14.75
N TYR A 410 5.75 37.38 -15.01
CA TYR A 410 6.46 36.11 -15.01
C TYR A 410 7.44 36.09 -13.83
N ARG A 411 7.57 34.93 -13.19
CA ARG A 411 8.46 34.66 -12.06
C ARG A 411 9.18 33.33 -12.30
N GLU A 412 10.35 33.11 -11.73
CA GLU A 412 11.03 31.80 -11.82
C GLU A 412 11.94 31.55 -10.60
N TRP A 413 11.93 30.34 -10.04
CA TRP A 413 12.85 29.99 -8.95
C TRP A 413 14.15 29.42 -9.52
N ALA A 414 15.22 30.24 -9.47
CA ALA A 414 16.54 29.86 -9.95
C ALA A 414 17.63 30.56 -9.09
N PRO A 415 17.88 30.11 -7.85
CA PRO A 415 18.85 30.74 -6.95
C PRO A 415 20.28 30.70 -7.48
N GLY A 416 20.66 29.66 -8.24
CA GLY A 416 21.98 29.55 -8.86
C GLY A 416 22.27 30.61 -9.95
N ALA A 417 21.26 31.21 -10.56
CA ALA A 417 21.46 32.18 -11.64
C ALA A 417 22.07 33.50 -11.14
N GLN A 418 22.91 34.14 -11.98
CA GLN A 418 23.58 35.42 -11.73
C GLN A 418 22.88 36.58 -12.45
N GLU A 419 22.43 36.37 -13.68
CA GLU A 419 21.46 37.21 -14.40
C GLU A 419 20.35 36.32 -14.98
N ALA A 420 19.15 36.88 -15.17
CA ALA A 420 18.07 36.22 -15.89
C ALA A 420 17.27 37.20 -16.79
N GLN A 421 16.66 36.63 -17.83
CA GLN A 421 15.89 37.29 -18.88
C GLN A 421 14.73 36.40 -19.31
N LEU A 422 13.62 37.01 -19.74
CA LEU A 422 12.57 36.29 -20.47
C LEU A 422 12.80 36.45 -21.99
N VAL A 423 12.80 35.35 -22.73
CA VAL A 423 12.96 35.33 -24.19
C VAL A 423 11.84 34.56 -24.87
N GLY A 424 11.55 34.90 -26.12
CA GLY A 424 10.55 34.20 -26.91
C GLY A 424 10.26 34.88 -28.25
N ASP A 425 9.28 34.35 -28.98
CA ASP A 425 8.90 34.93 -30.28
C ASP A 425 8.46 36.40 -30.15
N PHE A 426 7.79 36.74 -29.05
CA PHE A 426 7.31 38.11 -28.74
C PHE A 426 8.44 39.18 -28.66
N ASN A 427 9.69 38.76 -28.41
CA ASN A 427 10.84 39.67 -28.35
C ASN A 427 11.97 39.29 -29.32
N GLY A 428 11.67 38.50 -30.36
CA GLY A 428 12.65 38.04 -31.34
C GLY A 428 13.80 37.25 -30.70
N TRP A 429 13.51 36.53 -29.60
CA TRP A 429 14.47 35.79 -28.79
C TRP A 429 15.60 36.63 -28.18
N ASN A 430 15.38 37.94 -28.03
CA ASN A 430 16.32 38.90 -27.44
C ASN A 430 15.80 39.47 -26.10
N GLY A 431 16.38 38.96 -25.00
CA GLY A 431 16.00 39.32 -23.64
C GLY A 431 16.67 40.58 -23.08
N ALA A 432 17.43 41.33 -23.88
CA ALA A 432 18.15 42.52 -23.41
C ALA A 432 17.23 43.59 -22.79
N ASN A 433 16.01 43.73 -23.33
CA ASN A 433 14.96 44.63 -22.81
C ASN A 433 13.99 43.94 -21.82
N HIS A 434 14.24 42.67 -21.48
CA HIS A 434 13.38 41.80 -20.67
C HIS A 434 14.18 41.12 -19.55
N LYS A 435 15.12 41.84 -18.93
CA LYS A 435 15.84 41.41 -17.73
C LYS A 435 14.88 41.25 -16.55
N MET A 436 15.12 40.22 -15.73
CA MET A 436 14.35 39.92 -14.52
C MET A 436 15.10 40.42 -13.28
N GLU A 437 14.37 40.71 -12.20
CA GLU A 437 14.93 41.10 -10.90
C GLU A 437 14.90 39.93 -9.92
N LYS A 438 16.00 39.67 -9.20
CA LYS A 438 16.14 38.57 -8.23
C LYS A 438 15.82 39.05 -6.83
N ASN A 439 14.92 38.36 -6.13
CA ASN A 439 14.64 38.63 -4.71
C ASN A 439 15.57 37.84 -3.77
N GLN A 440 15.48 38.13 -2.46
CA GLN A 440 16.31 37.52 -1.40
C GLN A 440 16.16 35.99 -1.26
N PHE A 441 15.16 35.38 -1.89
CA PHE A 441 14.91 33.93 -1.87
C PHE A 441 15.31 33.23 -3.18
N GLY A 442 15.97 33.95 -4.11
CA GLY A 442 16.38 33.41 -5.40
C GLY A 442 15.27 33.26 -6.43
N VAL A 443 14.08 33.83 -6.16
CA VAL A 443 13.01 33.96 -7.16
C VAL A 443 13.27 35.21 -7.99
N TRP A 444 13.32 35.02 -9.31
CA TRP A 444 13.36 36.08 -10.31
C TRP A 444 11.95 36.54 -10.68
N SER A 445 11.77 37.80 -11.08
CA SER A 445 10.49 38.32 -11.57
C SER A 445 10.63 39.42 -12.62
N ILE A 446 9.63 39.54 -13.49
CA ILE A 446 9.45 40.64 -14.45
C ILE A 446 7.96 40.91 -14.66
N LYS A 447 7.56 42.18 -14.78
CA LYS A 447 6.26 42.57 -15.36
C LYS A 447 6.47 43.06 -16.79
N VAL A 448 5.95 42.31 -17.75
CA VAL A 448 5.94 42.70 -19.17
C VAL A 448 4.64 43.48 -19.43
N PRO A 449 4.70 44.78 -19.76
CA PRO A 449 3.51 45.61 -19.95
C PRO A 449 2.83 45.35 -21.29
N ASP A 450 1.51 45.45 -21.32
CA ASP A 450 0.70 45.22 -22.52
C ASP A 450 0.97 46.22 -23.65
N SER A 451 0.86 45.75 -24.90
CA SER A 451 1.15 46.53 -26.10
C SER A 451 -0.14 46.81 -26.88
N GLY A 452 -0.52 48.09 -26.97
CA GLY A 452 -1.73 48.50 -27.69
C GLY A 452 -3.04 47.93 -27.13
N GLY A 453 -3.06 47.55 -25.85
CA GLY A 453 -4.20 46.87 -25.20
C GLY A 453 -4.24 45.35 -25.36
N ASN A 454 -3.27 44.76 -26.09
CA ASN A 454 -3.14 43.31 -26.23
C ASN A 454 -2.09 42.74 -25.25
N PRO A 455 -2.22 41.47 -24.81
CA PRO A 455 -1.21 40.78 -24.02
C PRO A 455 0.18 40.88 -24.67
N ALA A 456 1.18 41.25 -23.88
CA ALA A 456 2.56 41.46 -24.36
C ALA A 456 3.21 40.20 -24.96
N ILE A 457 2.76 39.02 -24.54
CA ILE A 457 3.16 37.72 -25.05
C ILE A 457 1.90 37.09 -25.66
N PRO A 458 1.85 36.87 -26.99
CA PRO A 458 0.68 36.28 -27.63
C PRO A 458 0.39 34.86 -27.14
N HIS A 459 -0.89 34.50 -27.08
CA HIS A 459 -1.31 33.10 -26.92
C HIS A 459 -0.64 32.20 -27.97
N ASN A 460 -0.24 31.01 -27.57
CA ASN A 460 0.41 30.00 -28.42
C ASN A 460 1.75 30.46 -29.05
N SER A 461 2.39 31.49 -28.48
CA SER A 461 3.77 31.88 -28.82
C SER A 461 4.79 31.22 -27.89
N ARG A 462 6.02 31.04 -28.37
CA ARG A 462 7.05 30.28 -27.64
C ARG A 462 7.87 31.18 -26.72
N VAL A 463 8.25 30.64 -25.56
CA VAL A 463 8.97 31.31 -24.48
C VAL A 463 10.00 30.40 -23.81
N LYS A 464 11.14 30.97 -23.39
CA LYS A 464 12.16 30.32 -22.55
C LYS A 464 12.68 31.27 -21.47
N PHE A 465 13.04 30.68 -20.33
CA PHE A 465 13.83 31.33 -19.28
C PHE A 465 15.30 31.33 -19.72
N ARG A 466 15.88 32.51 -19.94
CA ARG A 466 17.29 32.67 -20.30
C ARG A 466 18.06 33.16 -19.07
N PHE A 467 19.00 32.38 -18.56
CA PHE A 467 19.79 32.75 -17.39
C PHE A 467 21.28 32.53 -17.57
N MET A 468 22.08 33.18 -16.74
CA MET A 468 23.54 33.08 -16.76
C MET A 468 24.03 32.42 -15.46
N HIS A 469 24.88 31.40 -15.59
CA HIS A 469 25.57 30.76 -14.47
C HIS A 469 27.00 30.38 -14.84
N GLY A 470 27.96 31.10 -14.25
CA GLY A 470 29.39 30.88 -14.51
C GLY A 470 29.85 31.36 -15.89
N ASN A 471 31.12 31.79 -15.96
CA ASN A 471 31.86 32.08 -17.19
C ASN A 471 31.20 33.00 -18.25
N GLY A 472 30.12 33.71 -17.90
CA GLY A 472 29.42 34.64 -18.81
C GLY A 472 28.46 34.00 -19.82
N VAL A 473 28.16 32.70 -19.71
CA VAL A 473 27.37 31.96 -20.72
C VAL A 473 25.88 32.00 -20.42
N TRP A 474 25.08 32.37 -21.42
CA TRP A 474 23.61 32.29 -21.37
C TRP A 474 23.12 30.86 -21.63
N VAL A 475 22.15 30.43 -20.84
CA VAL A 475 21.51 29.12 -20.86
C VAL A 475 20.00 29.31 -20.96
N ASP A 476 19.40 28.72 -21.98
CA ASP A 476 17.95 28.76 -22.20
C ASP A 476 17.28 27.47 -21.68
N ARG A 477 16.17 27.63 -20.96
CA ARG A 477 15.34 26.53 -20.43
C ARG A 477 13.86 26.78 -20.64
N ILE A 478 13.10 25.70 -20.66
CA ILE A 478 11.65 25.80 -20.54
C ILE A 478 11.32 26.24 -19.10
N PRO A 479 10.42 27.22 -18.90
CA PRO A 479 9.99 27.64 -17.57
C PRO A 479 9.43 26.46 -16.77
N ALA A 480 9.83 26.29 -15.50
CA ALA A 480 9.47 25.11 -14.71
C ALA A 480 7.94 24.97 -14.49
N TRP A 481 7.23 26.09 -14.62
CA TRP A 481 5.78 26.25 -14.45
C TRP A 481 5.04 26.50 -15.78
N ILE A 482 5.58 26.02 -16.91
CA ILE A 482 4.92 26.15 -18.21
C ILE A 482 3.65 25.27 -18.27
N LYS A 483 2.59 25.78 -18.88
CA LYS A 483 1.29 25.10 -19.02
C LYS A 483 1.16 24.23 -20.27
N TYR A 484 2.07 24.40 -21.22
CA TYR A 484 2.13 23.66 -22.47
C TYR A 484 3.55 23.75 -23.04
N ALA A 485 4.05 22.68 -23.65
CA ALA A 485 5.35 22.66 -24.33
C ALA A 485 5.24 21.79 -25.57
N THR A 486 5.90 22.16 -26.67
CA THR A 486 5.76 21.50 -27.97
C THR A 486 7.12 21.25 -28.63
N VAL A 487 7.21 20.21 -29.46
CA VAL A 487 8.38 19.86 -30.28
C VAL A 487 8.02 19.94 -31.77
N ASP A 488 8.99 20.23 -32.65
CA ASP A 488 8.79 20.11 -34.11
C ASP A 488 8.74 18.62 -34.52
N PRO A 489 7.60 18.07 -34.95
CA PRO A 489 7.47 16.65 -35.30
C PRO A 489 8.29 16.25 -36.54
N LYS A 490 8.85 17.21 -37.30
CA LYS A 490 9.65 16.94 -38.50
C LYS A 490 11.10 16.59 -38.19
N SER A 491 11.57 16.82 -36.97
CA SER A 491 12.97 16.67 -36.59
C SER A 491 13.13 15.73 -35.40
N PHE A 492 13.64 14.52 -35.68
CA PHE A 492 13.89 13.52 -34.65
C PHE A 492 14.88 14.05 -33.60
N GLY A 493 14.51 13.98 -32.32
CA GLY A 493 15.33 14.49 -31.23
C GLY A 493 15.42 16.02 -31.15
N ALA A 494 14.49 16.75 -31.77
CA ALA A 494 14.37 18.19 -31.54
C ALA A 494 14.04 18.48 -30.05
N PRO A 495 14.60 19.57 -29.48
CA PRO A 495 14.24 20.02 -28.15
C PRO A 495 12.84 20.60 -28.14
N TYR A 496 12.23 20.65 -26.95
CA TYR A 496 10.94 21.28 -26.74
C TYR A 496 11.09 22.80 -26.63
N ASP A 497 10.05 23.52 -27.07
CA ASP A 497 9.82 24.92 -26.78
C ASP A 497 8.65 25.05 -25.78
N GLY A 498 8.82 25.86 -24.74
CA GLY A 498 7.72 26.22 -23.84
C GLY A 498 6.74 27.15 -24.55
N VAL A 499 5.44 26.93 -24.36
CA VAL A 499 4.39 27.68 -25.07
C VAL A 499 3.52 28.45 -24.08
N TYR A 500 3.30 29.74 -24.35
CA TYR A 500 2.47 30.60 -23.51
C TYR A 500 0.98 30.32 -23.74
N TRP A 501 0.40 29.47 -22.88
CA TRP A 501 -0.99 29.02 -22.98
C TRP A 501 -1.96 29.88 -22.14
N ASP A 502 -2.43 30.98 -22.74
CA ASP A 502 -3.59 31.75 -22.25
C ASP A 502 -4.64 31.93 -23.37
N PRO A 503 -5.47 30.91 -23.69
CA PRO A 503 -6.38 30.94 -24.84
C PRO A 503 -7.48 32.00 -24.69
N PRO A 504 -7.90 32.67 -25.78
CA PRO A 504 -8.97 33.67 -25.72
C PRO A 504 -10.31 33.06 -25.27
N PRO A 505 -11.28 33.86 -24.79
CA PRO A 505 -12.56 33.35 -24.28
C PRO A 505 -13.39 32.53 -25.26
N SER A 506 -13.11 32.61 -26.56
CA SER A 506 -13.70 31.82 -27.64
C SER A 506 -13.12 30.40 -27.78
N GLU A 507 -11.90 30.18 -27.33
CA GLU A 507 -11.14 28.92 -27.49
C GLU A 507 -10.94 28.19 -26.15
N ARG A 508 -11.05 28.92 -25.04
CA ARG A 508 -10.96 28.39 -23.67
C ARG A 508 -12.14 27.47 -23.35
N TYR A 509 -11.85 26.24 -22.92
CA TYR A 509 -12.88 25.27 -22.57
C TYR A 509 -13.68 25.71 -21.33
N GLN A 510 -14.98 25.43 -21.35
CA GLN A 510 -15.89 25.64 -20.22
C GLN A 510 -16.53 24.30 -19.87
N PHE A 511 -16.23 23.80 -18.66
CA PHE A 511 -16.84 22.58 -18.11
C PHE A 511 -18.36 22.76 -17.99
N LYS A 512 -19.10 21.73 -18.40
CA LYS A 512 -20.56 21.72 -18.47
C LYS A 512 -21.18 20.77 -17.45
N TYR A 513 -20.43 19.75 -17.05
CA TYR A 513 -20.93 18.68 -16.19
C TYR A 513 -20.32 18.77 -14.77
N PRO A 514 -21.08 18.38 -13.73
CA PRO A 514 -20.51 18.22 -12.40
C PRO A 514 -19.70 16.94 -12.31
N ARG A 515 -18.74 16.89 -11.38
CA ARG A 515 -18.04 15.65 -11.00
C ARG A 515 -19.04 14.57 -10.58
N PRO A 516 -18.88 13.32 -11.01
CA PRO A 516 -19.63 12.19 -10.46
C PRO A 516 -19.35 11.98 -8.96
N PRO A 517 -20.33 11.51 -8.17
CA PRO A 517 -20.14 11.23 -6.75
C PRO A 517 -19.13 10.08 -6.54
N LYS A 518 -18.41 10.09 -5.42
CA LYS A 518 -17.45 9.02 -5.08
C LYS A 518 -18.16 7.66 -5.05
N PRO A 519 -17.73 6.67 -5.86
CA PRO A 519 -18.37 5.35 -5.89
C PRO A 519 -18.10 4.58 -4.59
N LYS A 520 -18.99 3.63 -4.25
CA LYS A 520 -18.81 2.74 -3.08
C LYS A 520 -17.49 1.96 -3.14
N ALA A 521 -17.13 1.51 -4.34
CA ALA A 521 -15.85 0.93 -4.71
C ALA A 521 -15.48 1.40 -6.12
N PRO A 522 -14.22 1.81 -6.36
CA PRO A 522 -13.77 2.19 -7.69
C PRO A 522 -13.57 0.94 -8.56
N ARG A 523 -14.14 0.98 -9.77
CA ARG A 523 -13.91 0.03 -10.86
C ARG A 523 -13.20 0.81 -11.96
N ILE A 524 -11.89 0.62 -12.02
CA ILE A 524 -10.92 1.52 -12.67
C ILE A 524 -10.51 0.94 -14.03
N TYR A 525 -10.69 1.74 -15.08
CA TYR A 525 -10.13 1.46 -16.40
C TYR A 525 -8.82 2.25 -16.56
N GLU A 526 -7.69 1.57 -16.57
CA GLU A 526 -6.35 2.16 -16.72
C GLU A 526 -6.02 2.39 -18.20
N ALA A 527 -5.66 3.63 -18.54
CA ALA A 527 -5.63 4.09 -19.92
C ALA A 527 -4.50 5.09 -20.23
N HIS A 528 -3.71 4.80 -21.26
CA HIS A 528 -2.74 5.72 -21.85
C HIS A 528 -3.28 6.26 -23.18
N VAL A 529 -3.65 7.55 -23.24
CA VAL A 529 -4.33 8.19 -24.39
C VAL A 529 -3.62 7.92 -25.71
N GLY A 530 -2.30 8.17 -25.79
CA GLY A 530 -1.56 8.13 -27.05
C GLY A 530 -1.56 6.77 -27.78
N MET A 531 -1.77 5.64 -27.09
CA MET A 531 -1.75 4.30 -27.69
C MET A 531 -3.17 3.72 -27.91
N SER A 532 -4.21 4.54 -27.71
CA SER A 532 -5.61 4.09 -27.75
C SER A 532 -6.21 3.95 -29.15
N SER A 533 -5.47 4.26 -30.22
CA SER A 533 -5.96 4.10 -31.60
C SER A 533 -5.92 2.64 -32.06
N SER A 534 -6.77 2.27 -33.03
CA SER A 534 -6.58 1.04 -33.83
C SER A 534 -5.35 1.16 -34.75
N GLU A 535 -5.01 2.37 -35.18
CA GLU A 535 -3.90 2.64 -36.10
C GLU A 535 -2.56 2.73 -35.35
N PRO A 536 -1.42 2.37 -35.99
CA PRO A 536 -0.08 2.52 -35.41
C PRO A 536 0.38 4.00 -35.41
N ARG A 537 -0.29 4.83 -34.62
CA ARG A 537 0.01 6.27 -34.43
C ARG A 537 -0.34 6.71 -33.01
N ILE A 538 0.02 7.96 -32.69
CA ILE A 538 -0.46 8.62 -31.48
C ILE A 538 -1.95 9.02 -31.68
N ASN A 539 -2.80 8.66 -30.73
CA ASN A 539 -4.21 9.06 -30.66
C ASN A 539 -4.38 10.37 -29.88
N SER A 540 -5.38 11.19 -30.23
CA SER A 540 -5.66 12.45 -29.53
C SER A 540 -6.58 12.29 -28.31
N TYR A 541 -6.57 13.31 -27.44
CA TYR A 541 -7.52 13.45 -26.33
C TYR A 541 -8.98 13.50 -26.82
N ARG A 542 -9.23 14.00 -28.05
CA ARG A 542 -10.57 14.02 -28.67
C ARG A 542 -11.03 12.62 -29.05
N GLU A 543 -10.22 11.89 -29.81
CA GLU A 543 -10.51 10.51 -30.22
C GLU A 543 -10.68 9.59 -29.00
N PHE A 544 -9.86 9.74 -27.95
CA PHE A 544 -10.08 9.01 -26.69
C PHE A 544 -11.42 9.37 -26.03
N ALA A 545 -11.76 10.66 -25.97
CA ALA A 545 -13.01 11.13 -25.40
C ALA A 545 -14.25 10.68 -26.20
N ASP A 546 -14.10 10.57 -27.52
CA ASP A 546 -15.20 10.30 -28.45
C ASP A 546 -15.43 8.82 -28.71
N ASP A 547 -14.36 8.03 -28.87
CA ASP A 547 -14.42 6.63 -29.29
C ASP A 547 -14.18 5.63 -28.15
N ILE A 548 -13.48 6.03 -27.08
CA ILE A 548 -13.01 5.11 -26.02
C ILE A 548 -13.80 5.26 -24.72
N LEU A 549 -14.08 6.48 -24.26
CA LEU A 549 -14.92 6.70 -23.06
C LEU A 549 -16.31 5.99 -23.14
N PRO A 550 -17.01 5.93 -24.29
CA PRO A 550 -18.26 5.17 -24.39
C PRO A 550 -18.08 3.66 -24.22
N ARG A 551 -16.93 3.09 -24.61
CA ARG A 551 -16.61 1.66 -24.42
C ARG A 551 -16.41 1.34 -22.94
N ILE A 552 -15.69 2.22 -22.25
CA ILE A 552 -15.44 2.16 -20.79
C ILE A 552 -16.77 2.22 -20.03
N GLN A 553 -17.66 3.16 -20.39
CA GLN A 553 -19.01 3.24 -19.81
C GLN A 553 -19.82 1.97 -20.10
N ALA A 554 -19.81 1.47 -21.34
CA ALA A 554 -20.57 0.30 -21.74
C ALA A 554 -20.16 -1.00 -21.01
N ASN A 555 -18.93 -1.07 -20.48
CA ASN A 555 -18.47 -2.17 -19.64
C ASN A 555 -18.64 -1.92 -18.12
N ASN A 556 -19.38 -0.88 -17.71
CA ASN A 556 -19.77 -0.58 -16.32
C ASN A 556 -18.61 -0.18 -15.37
N TYR A 557 -17.48 0.24 -15.94
CA TYR A 557 -16.42 0.94 -15.21
C TYR A 557 -16.92 2.31 -14.74
N ASN A 558 -16.57 2.71 -13.52
CA ASN A 558 -17.01 3.97 -12.90
C ASN A 558 -15.88 4.98 -12.71
N THR A 559 -14.64 4.56 -12.96
CA THR A 559 -13.42 5.36 -12.79
C THR A 559 -12.47 5.10 -13.96
N VAL A 560 -11.74 6.12 -14.42
CA VAL A 560 -10.62 6.02 -15.35
C VAL A 560 -9.33 6.45 -14.65
N GLN A 561 -8.26 5.67 -14.78
CA GLN A 561 -6.90 6.08 -14.39
C GLN A 561 -6.18 6.54 -15.66
N LEU A 562 -5.97 7.86 -15.79
CA LEU A 562 -5.44 8.48 -17.00
C LEU A 562 -3.92 8.68 -16.89
N MET A 563 -3.20 7.85 -17.63
CA MET A 563 -1.75 7.77 -17.64
C MET A 563 -1.11 8.76 -18.63
N ALA A 564 0.19 9.03 -18.45
CA ALA A 564 1.01 9.84 -19.36
C ALA A 564 0.48 11.26 -19.65
N VAL A 565 -0.32 11.83 -18.74
CA VAL A 565 -0.89 13.18 -18.88
C VAL A 565 0.16 14.26 -18.73
N LEU A 566 1.06 14.13 -17.74
CA LEU A 566 2.18 15.04 -17.50
C LEU A 566 3.16 15.01 -18.68
N GLU A 567 3.58 16.17 -19.18
CA GLU A 567 4.47 16.23 -20.35
C GLU A 567 5.87 15.67 -20.05
N HIS A 568 6.31 14.77 -20.94
CA HIS A 568 7.48 13.91 -20.81
C HIS A 568 8.18 13.85 -22.18
N SER A 569 9.50 14.09 -22.28
CA SER A 569 10.14 14.20 -23.60
C SER A 569 10.31 12.84 -24.33
N TYR A 570 10.45 11.74 -23.59
CA TYR A 570 10.66 10.40 -24.11
C TYR A 570 9.36 9.59 -24.10
N TYR A 571 8.71 9.40 -25.24
CA TYR A 571 7.39 8.76 -25.33
C TYR A 571 7.39 7.32 -24.80
N ALA A 572 8.46 6.56 -25.05
CA ALA A 572 8.64 5.20 -24.53
C ALA A 572 8.98 5.13 -23.02
N SER A 573 8.86 6.25 -22.28
CA SER A 573 8.81 6.25 -20.80
C SER A 573 7.42 5.98 -20.23
N PHE A 574 6.39 5.86 -21.09
CA PHE A 574 5.00 5.67 -20.66
C PHE A 574 4.42 6.81 -19.79
N GLY A 575 5.08 7.97 -19.78
CA GLY A 575 4.77 9.10 -18.90
C GLY A 575 5.70 9.26 -17.72
N TYR A 576 6.45 8.23 -17.32
CA TYR A 576 7.23 8.23 -16.07
C TYR A 576 8.36 9.26 -16.06
N HIS A 577 9.06 9.48 -17.17
CA HIS A 577 10.15 10.46 -17.24
C HIS A 577 9.61 11.88 -17.54
N VAL A 578 8.84 12.43 -16.60
CA VAL A 578 8.24 13.78 -16.69
C VAL A 578 9.31 14.86 -16.85
N THR A 579 9.07 15.80 -17.77
CA THR A 579 9.91 16.99 -17.98
C THR A 579 9.22 18.28 -17.55
N ASN A 580 7.93 18.44 -17.85
CA ASN A 580 7.18 19.69 -17.63
C ASN A 580 5.88 19.43 -16.83
N PHE A 581 6.01 19.39 -15.51
CA PHE A 581 4.97 18.97 -14.57
C PHE A 581 3.62 19.70 -14.68
N PHE A 582 3.60 20.96 -15.12
CA PHE A 582 2.38 21.76 -15.25
C PHE A 582 1.74 21.70 -16.66
N ALA A 583 2.38 21.00 -17.60
CA ALA A 583 1.92 20.87 -18.98
C ALA A 583 1.23 19.52 -19.22
N ALA A 584 0.10 19.56 -19.94
CA ALA A 584 -0.50 18.38 -20.55
C ALA A 584 0.32 17.97 -21.79
N SER A 585 0.49 16.66 -22.01
CA SER A 585 1.35 16.16 -23.10
C SER A 585 0.82 16.53 -24.49
N SER A 586 1.58 17.38 -25.18
CA SER A 586 1.24 18.00 -26.46
C SER A 586 1.01 17.02 -27.61
N ARG A 587 1.54 15.80 -27.51
CA ARG A 587 1.39 14.74 -28.52
C ARG A 587 -0.06 14.32 -28.74
N SER A 588 -0.90 14.46 -27.71
CA SER A 588 -2.32 14.05 -27.74
C SER A 588 -3.26 15.23 -27.97
N GLY A 589 -2.75 16.47 -28.07
CA GLY A 589 -3.55 17.69 -28.27
C GLY A 589 -3.29 18.76 -27.21
N THR A 590 -4.17 19.75 -27.15
CA THR A 590 -4.04 20.93 -26.29
C THR A 590 -4.59 20.69 -24.88
N PRO A 591 -4.25 21.56 -23.90
CA PRO A 591 -4.89 21.55 -22.57
C PRO A 591 -6.42 21.64 -22.63
N GLU A 592 -6.99 22.30 -23.64
CA GLU A 592 -8.45 22.45 -23.78
C GLU A 592 -9.11 21.16 -24.33
N ASP A 593 -8.35 20.31 -25.01
CA ASP A 593 -8.80 18.98 -25.46
C ASP A 593 -8.80 17.96 -24.30
N LEU A 594 -7.84 18.06 -23.37
CA LEU A 594 -7.85 17.29 -22.14
C LEU A 594 -9.01 17.69 -21.21
N LYS A 595 -9.34 18.99 -21.12
CA LYS A 595 -10.55 19.46 -20.40
C LYS A 595 -11.82 18.88 -21.02
N TYR A 596 -11.91 18.81 -22.35
CA TYR A 596 -13.03 18.16 -23.05
C TYR A 596 -13.14 16.67 -22.70
N LEU A 597 -12.02 15.94 -22.64
CA LEU A 597 -12.00 14.52 -22.25
C LEU A 597 -12.59 14.32 -20.85
N ILE A 598 -12.17 15.12 -19.87
CA ILE A 598 -12.61 14.99 -18.48
C ILE A 598 -14.08 15.41 -18.32
N ASP A 599 -14.51 16.53 -18.92
CA ASP A 599 -15.92 16.96 -18.91
C ASP A 599 -16.83 15.93 -19.60
N LYS A 600 -16.34 15.26 -20.65
CA LYS A 600 -17.06 14.16 -21.31
C LYS A 600 -17.11 12.90 -20.45
N ALA A 601 -16.04 12.52 -19.74
CA ALA A 601 -16.10 11.42 -18.78
C ALA A 601 -17.12 11.70 -17.65
N HIS A 602 -17.12 12.93 -17.12
CA HIS A 602 -18.12 13.39 -16.14
C HIS A 602 -19.55 13.32 -16.69
N SER A 603 -19.76 13.67 -17.97
CA SER A 603 -21.07 13.53 -18.64
C SER A 603 -21.57 12.08 -18.73
N LEU A 604 -20.67 11.09 -18.70
CA LEU A 604 -20.96 9.66 -18.70
C LEU A 604 -21.05 9.06 -17.29
N GLY A 605 -20.88 9.86 -16.23
CA GLY A 605 -20.88 9.40 -14.84
C GLY A 605 -19.56 8.79 -14.36
N ILE A 606 -18.48 8.93 -15.13
CA ILE A 606 -17.17 8.32 -14.88
C ILE A 606 -16.24 9.32 -14.18
N GLN A 607 -15.69 8.96 -13.01
CA GLN A 607 -14.63 9.74 -12.37
C GLN A 607 -13.30 9.59 -13.12
N VAL A 608 -12.47 10.62 -13.18
CA VAL A 608 -11.13 10.56 -13.81
C VAL A 608 -10.05 10.87 -12.78
N LEU A 609 -9.17 9.91 -12.56
CA LEU A 609 -7.93 10.04 -11.79
C LEU A 609 -6.76 10.27 -12.75
N MET A 610 -5.69 10.92 -12.28
CA MET A 610 -4.47 11.15 -13.05
C MET A 610 -3.25 10.52 -12.38
N ASP A 611 -2.29 10.04 -13.17
CA ASP A 611 -0.98 9.62 -12.67
C ASP A 611 -0.14 10.83 -12.25
N VAL A 612 0.38 10.80 -11.02
CA VAL A 612 1.23 11.84 -10.43
C VAL A 612 2.60 11.26 -10.11
N ILE A 613 3.53 11.50 -11.03
CA ILE A 613 4.92 11.06 -10.91
C ILE A 613 5.71 12.11 -10.12
N HIS A 614 5.46 12.19 -8.81
CA HIS A 614 6.21 13.07 -7.90
C HIS A 614 7.35 12.36 -7.16
N SER A 615 7.66 11.11 -7.53
CA SER A 615 8.80 10.35 -7.00
C SER A 615 10.15 10.77 -7.58
N HIS A 616 10.17 11.23 -8.83
CA HIS A 616 11.37 11.60 -9.57
C HIS A 616 11.06 12.58 -10.71
N ALA A 617 12.09 13.08 -11.39
CA ALA A 617 12.00 13.86 -12.62
C ALA A 617 13.01 13.36 -13.67
N SER A 618 12.70 13.56 -14.96
CA SER A 618 13.60 13.20 -16.06
C SER A 618 15.00 13.82 -15.92
N SER A 619 16.04 13.06 -16.28
CA SER A 619 17.41 13.58 -16.40
C SER A 619 17.62 14.51 -17.61
N ASN A 620 16.60 14.79 -18.43
CA ASN A 620 16.70 15.72 -19.55
C ASN A 620 17.00 17.17 -19.11
N VAL A 621 18.22 17.63 -19.41
CA VAL A 621 18.77 18.96 -19.08
C VAL A 621 18.21 20.08 -19.98
N THR A 622 17.73 19.77 -21.18
CA THR A 622 17.30 20.78 -22.16
C THR A 622 15.82 21.12 -21.99
N ASP A 623 14.98 20.08 -21.89
CA ASP A 623 13.53 20.19 -21.99
C ASP A 623 12.81 20.08 -20.63
N GLY A 624 13.53 19.79 -19.55
CA GLY A 624 12.94 19.46 -18.26
C GLY A 624 13.63 20.10 -17.06
N LEU A 625 13.05 19.84 -15.89
CA LEU A 625 13.42 20.47 -14.61
C LEU A 625 14.90 20.27 -14.21
N ASN A 626 15.55 19.19 -14.67
CA ASN A 626 16.99 18.97 -14.48
C ASN A 626 17.85 20.11 -15.07
N GLY A 627 17.33 20.85 -16.04
CA GLY A 627 17.99 22.02 -16.63
C GLY A 627 18.21 23.20 -15.70
N PHE A 628 17.58 23.22 -14.51
CA PHE A 628 17.79 24.22 -13.46
C PHE A 628 18.86 23.82 -12.43
N ASP A 629 19.36 22.57 -12.47
CA ASP A 629 20.55 22.18 -11.71
C ASP A 629 21.80 22.51 -12.53
N VAL A 630 22.61 23.40 -12.00
CA VAL A 630 23.88 23.87 -12.59
C VAL A 630 25.06 23.66 -11.65
N GLY A 631 24.89 22.78 -10.64
CA GLY A 631 25.91 22.46 -9.63
C GLY A 631 25.84 23.30 -8.36
N GLN A 632 24.71 23.97 -8.10
CA GLN A 632 24.46 24.69 -6.84
C GLN A 632 24.18 23.73 -5.65
N SER A 633 23.98 24.28 -4.45
CA SER A 633 23.66 23.44 -3.29
C SER A 633 22.28 22.80 -3.40
N SER A 634 22.06 21.67 -2.72
CA SER A 634 20.74 21.01 -2.70
C SER A 634 19.63 21.84 -2.06
N GLN A 635 19.94 22.92 -1.32
CA GLN A 635 18.96 23.89 -0.80
C GLN A 635 18.49 24.90 -1.87
N GLU A 636 19.23 25.00 -2.97
CA GLU A 636 19.04 25.96 -4.08
C GLU A 636 18.62 25.26 -5.38
N SER A 637 18.23 23.98 -5.28
CA SER A 637 17.86 23.09 -6.38
C SER A 637 16.52 22.42 -6.08
N TYR A 638 15.84 21.95 -7.14
CA TYR A 638 14.68 21.08 -6.99
C TYR A 638 15.07 19.69 -6.42
N PHE A 639 16.34 19.34 -6.49
CA PHE A 639 16.84 17.98 -6.29
C PHE A 639 17.85 17.85 -5.16
N HIS A 640 18.08 16.61 -4.75
CA HIS A 640 19.29 16.26 -4.03
C HIS A 640 20.52 16.23 -4.95
N THR A 641 21.72 16.32 -4.35
CA THR A 641 23.02 16.35 -5.04
C THR A 641 23.80 15.06 -4.82
N GLY A 642 24.59 14.62 -5.82
CA GLY A 642 25.31 13.34 -5.76
C GLY A 642 24.38 12.14 -5.77
N ASP A 643 24.79 11.02 -5.17
CA ASP A 643 24.03 9.75 -5.16
C ASP A 643 22.59 9.88 -4.63
N ARG A 644 22.35 10.67 -3.58
CA ARG A 644 20.98 10.94 -3.05
C ARG A 644 20.10 11.68 -4.07
N GLY A 645 20.71 12.30 -5.08
CA GLY A 645 20.06 13.08 -6.12
C GLY A 645 19.68 12.35 -7.40
N TYR A 646 19.98 11.05 -7.51
CA TYR A 646 19.92 10.33 -8.78
C TYR A 646 19.48 8.86 -8.61
N HIS A 647 18.34 8.52 -9.20
CA HIS A 647 17.76 7.17 -9.16
C HIS A 647 18.44 6.25 -10.18
N LYS A 648 19.44 5.49 -9.74
CA LYS A 648 20.36 4.73 -10.60
C LYS A 648 19.68 3.70 -11.52
N LEU A 649 18.50 3.20 -11.16
CA LEU A 649 17.74 2.25 -11.97
C LEU A 649 16.87 2.93 -13.06
N TRP A 650 16.52 4.22 -12.88
CA TRP A 650 15.58 4.95 -13.74
C TRP A 650 16.22 6.16 -14.46
N ASP A 651 17.55 6.34 -14.45
CA ASP A 651 18.25 7.50 -15.06
C ASP A 651 17.50 8.83 -14.84
N SER A 652 17.27 9.17 -13.56
CA SER A 652 16.32 10.22 -13.18
C SER A 652 16.76 10.95 -11.92
N ARG A 653 16.31 12.20 -11.76
CA ARG A 653 16.61 13.05 -10.60
C ARG A 653 15.62 12.83 -9.46
N LEU A 654 16.13 12.86 -8.23
CA LEU A 654 15.34 12.71 -7.00
C LEU A 654 15.14 14.07 -6.31
N PHE A 655 13.88 14.40 -6.01
CA PHE A 655 13.47 15.65 -5.39
C PHE A 655 14.05 15.82 -3.97
N ASN A 656 14.31 17.06 -3.58
CA ASN A 656 14.56 17.41 -2.19
C ASN A 656 13.25 17.88 -1.53
N TYR A 657 12.46 16.93 -1.01
CA TYR A 657 11.14 17.20 -0.41
C TYR A 657 11.17 18.14 0.82
N ALA A 658 12.32 18.36 1.44
CA ALA A 658 12.48 19.31 2.54
C ALA A 658 12.54 20.78 2.08
N ASN A 659 12.81 21.05 0.80
CA ASN A 659 12.92 22.42 0.29
C ASN A 659 11.54 23.08 0.16
N TRP A 660 11.39 24.28 0.70
CA TRP A 660 10.13 25.02 0.69
C TRP A 660 9.56 25.26 -0.72
N GLU A 661 10.42 25.59 -1.69
CA GLU A 661 9.98 25.82 -3.07
C GLU A 661 9.70 24.50 -3.84
N VAL A 662 10.26 23.36 -3.41
CA VAL A 662 9.87 22.03 -3.91
C VAL A 662 8.50 21.63 -3.36
N LEU A 663 8.26 21.84 -2.07
CA LEU A 663 6.92 21.70 -1.49
C LEU A 663 5.91 22.62 -2.18
N ARG A 664 6.26 23.88 -2.46
CA ARG A 664 5.42 24.79 -3.25
C ARG A 664 5.12 24.19 -4.63
N PHE A 665 6.14 23.76 -5.37
CA PHE A 665 6.02 23.20 -6.71
C PHE A 665 5.08 22.00 -6.74
N LEU A 666 5.38 20.95 -5.97
CA LEU A 666 4.63 19.70 -5.99
C LEU A 666 3.20 19.86 -5.44
N LEU A 667 3.00 20.61 -4.36
CA LEU A 667 1.65 20.84 -3.80
C LEU A 667 0.79 21.75 -4.70
N SER A 668 1.39 22.75 -5.36
CA SER A 668 0.67 23.58 -6.33
C SER A 668 0.32 22.81 -7.60
N ASN A 669 1.11 21.79 -7.97
CA ASN A 669 0.83 20.93 -9.10
C ASN A 669 -0.43 20.07 -8.87
N LEU A 670 -0.53 19.43 -7.69
CA LEU A 670 -1.75 18.70 -7.29
C LEU A 670 -3.00 19.62 -7.36
N ARG A 671 -2.89 20.84 -6.84
CA ARG A 671 -3.97 21.83 -6.90
C ARG A 671 -4.31 22.22 -8.33
N TRP A 672 -3.32 22.47 -9.19
CA TRP A 672 -3.49 22.83 -10.60
C TRP A 672 -4.35 21.79 -11.34
N TRP A 673 -4.04 20.50 -11.20
CA TRP A 673 -4.81 19.44 -11.86
C TRP A 673 -6.23 19.26 -11.28
N LEU A 674 -6.43 19.43 -9.96
CA LEU A 674 -7.77 19.41 -9.34
C LEU A 674 -8.65 20.61 -9.72
N GLU A 675 -8.07 21.82 -9.86
CA GLU A 675 -8.83 23.06 -10.08
C GLU A 675 -9.00 23.44 -11.55
N GLU A 676 -7.96 23.31 -12.40
CA GLU A 676 -8.02 23.71 -13.81
C GLU A 676 -8.64 22.61 -14.69
N PHE A 677 -8.28 21.34 -14.44
CA PHE A 677 -8.67 20.19 -15.28
C PHE A 677 -9.81 19.34 -14.68
N LYS A 678 -10.17 19.58 -13.42
CA LYS A 678 -11.28 18.91 -12.71
C LYS A 678 -11.12 17.41 -12.43
N PHE A 679 -9.91 16.85 -12.52
CA PHE A 679 -9.64 15.47 -12.06
C PHE A 679 -10.20 15.19 -10.66
N ASP A 680 -10.67 13.97 -10.43
CA ASP A 680 -11.36 13.52 -9.21
C ASP A 680 -10.40 12.90 -8.16
N GLY A 681 -9.10 12.94 -8.43
CA GLY A 681 -8.07 12.37 -7.59
C GLY A 681 -6.88 11.89 -8.40
N PHE A 682 -6.02 11.07 -7.78
CA PHE A 682 -4.70 10.76 -8.31
C PHE A 682 -4.24 9.35 -7.95
N ARG A 683 -3.39 8.77 -8.79
CA ARG A 683 -2.45 7.72 -8.38
C ARG A 683 -1.06 8.36 -8.22
N PHE A 684 -0.37 8.07 -7.13
CA PHE A 684 1.00 8.51 -6.92
C PHE A 684 1.94 7.36 -7.26
N ASP A 685 2.89 7.61 -8.16
CA ASP A 685 3.71 6.55 -8.77
C ASP A 685 5.15 6.57 -8.26
N GLY A 686 5.71 5.37 -8.08
CA GLY A 686 6.97 5.14 -7.42
C GLY A 686 6.94 5.47 -5.92
N VAL A 687 5.81 5.28 -5.21
CA VAL A 687 5.74 5.63 -3.76
C VAL A 687 6.74 4.80 -2.95
N THR A 688 7.02 3.53 -3.31
CA THR A 688 8.14 2.80 -2.67
C THR A 688 9.50 3.48 -2.90
N SER A 689 9.73 4.11 -4.06
CA SER A 689 10.94 4.91 -4.29
C SER A 689 10.98 6.19 -3.44
N MET A 690 9.81 6.73 -3.06
CA MET A 690 9.69 7.89 -2.17
C MET A 690 9.87 7.52 -0.71
N LEU A 691 9.31 6.40 -0.26
CA LEU A 691 9.25 6.02 1.15
C LEU A 691 10.60 5.62 1.75
N TYR A 692 11.59 5.27 0.92
CA TYR A 692 12.86 4.70 1.37
C TYR A 692 14.07 5.32 0.65
N HIS A 693 15.14 5.60 1.41
CA HIS A 693 16.42 6.07 0.86
C HIS A 693 17.17 5.01 0.01
N HIS A 694 16.76 3.74 0.06
CA HIS A 694 17.20 2.68 -0.87
C HIS A 694 16.17 2.39 -1.98
N HIS A 695 15.06 3.13 -2.01
CA HIS A 695 14.01 3.10 -3.02
C HIS A 695 13.33 1.72 -3.25
N GLY A 696 13.48 0.78 -2.31
CA GLY A 696 13.10 -0.62 -2.49
C GLY A 696 14.03 -1.44 -3.42
N ILE A 697 15.03 -0.81 -4.06
CA ILE A 697 15.95 -1.49 -4.98
C ILE A 697 16.71 -2.59 -4.23
N ASN A 698 16.73 -3.80 -4.82
CA ASN A 698 17.37 -5.00 -4.24
C ASN A 698 16.95 -5.30 -2.79
N THR A 699 15.77 -4.82 -2.36
CA THR A 699 15.27 -4.97 -1.00
C THR A 699 14.05 -5.89 -1.00
N GLY A 700 14.13 -6.99 -0.25
CA GLY A 700 12.95 -7.81 0.05
C GLY A 700 12.23 -7.25 1.27
N PHE A 701 10.90 -7.16 1.21
CA PHE A 701 10.05 -6.84 2.35
C PHE A 701 9.42 -8.13 2.86
N THR A 702 9.79 -8.56 4.07
CA THR A 702 9.30 -9.79 4.71
C THR A 702 8.00 -9.56 5.50
N GLY A 703 7.65 -8.30 5.73
CA GLY A 703 6.59 -7.89 6.65
C GLY A 703 7.11 -7.54 8.05
N ASN A 704 8.42 -7.63 8.29
CA ASN A 704 9.04 -7.19 9.54
C ASN A 704 8.99 -5.65 9.63
N TYR A 705 8.37 -5.11 10.68
CA TYR A 705 8.13 -3.67 10.81
C TYR A 705 9.41 -2.83 10.89
N ASN A 706 10.58 -3.42 11.20
CA ASN A 706 11.86 -2.72 11.14
C ASN A 706 12.30 -2.36 9.71
N GLU A 707 11.79 -3.06 8.69
CA GLU A 707 12.03 -2.77 7.27
C GLU A 707 11.28 -1.49 6.85
N TYR A 708 10.09 -1.27 7.41
CA TYR A 708 9.24 -0.11 7.11
C TYR A 708 9.56 1.14 7.95
N PHE A 709 10.07 0.95 9.18
CA PHE A 709 10.25 2.02 10.17
C PHE A 709 11.68 2.03 10.74
N SER A 710 12.63 2.61 10.01
CA SER A 710 14.03 2.73 10.42
C SER A 710 14.69 4.00 9.86
N GLU A 711 16.01 4.15 10.02
CA GLU A 711 16.79 5.23 9.37
C GLU A 711 16.79 5.14 7.83
N ALA A 712 16.29 4.03 7.27
CA ALA A 712 16.07 3.87 5.84
C ALA A 712 14.82 4.62 5.31
N THR A 713 13.85 4.94 6.17
CA THR A 713 12.59 5.56 5.78
C THR A 713 12.79 7.05 5.46
N ASP A 714 12.43 7.52 4.26
CA ASP A 714 12.60 8.92 3.88
C ASP A 714 11.54 9.81 4.57
N VAL A 715 12.02 10.44 5.64
CA VAL A 715 11.30 11.37 6.51
C VAL A 715 10.62 12.49 5.75
N ASP A 716 11.33 13.08 4.78
CA ASP A 716 10.94 14.34 4.16
C ASP A 716 9.94 14.06 3.03
N ALA A 717 10.10 12.94 2.33
CA ALA A 717 9.11 12.40 1.39
C ALA A 717 7.78 12.04 2.08
N VAL A 718 7.81 11.37 3.24
CA VAL A 718 6.58 11.04 3.99
C VAL A 718 5.85 12.31 4.45
N VAL A 719 6.56 13.34 4.91
CA VAL A 719 5.95 14.64 5.24
C VAL A 719 5.29 15.28 4.00
N TYR A 720 5.95 15.25 2.84
CA TYR A 720 5.36 15.72 1.59
C TYR A 720 4.07 14.95 1.26
N LEU A 721 4.06 13.62 1.35
CA LEU A 721 2.87 12.80 1.06
C LEU A 721 1.72 13.06 2.04
N MET A 722 2.02 13.27 3.33
CA MET A 722 1.01 13.68 4.33
C MET A 722 0.43 15.07 4.03
N LEU A 723 1.25 16.02 3.57
CA LEU A 723 0.81 17.35 3.14
C LEU A 723 -0.03 17.27 1.85
N ALA A 724 0.38 16.43 0.90
CA ALA A 724 -0.32 16.20 -0.37
C ALA A 724 -1.73 15.63 -0.15
N ASN A 725 -1.86 14.50 0.56
CA ASN A 725 -3.16 13.92 0.89
C ASN A 725 -4.03 14.89 1.71
N SER A 726 -3.43 15.62 2.67
CA SER A 726 -4.14 16.66 3.41
C SER A 726 -4.67 17.77 2.50
N LEU A 727 -3.88 18.25 1.53
CA LEU A 727 -4.30 19.29 0.61
C LEU A 727 -5.42 18.81 -0.32
N ILE A 728 -5.26 17.62 -0.91
CA ILE A 728 -6.23 17.01 -1.83
C ILE A 728 -7.62 16.92 -1.16
N HIS A 729 -7.71 16.29 0.02
CA HIS A 729 -8.99 16.13 0.71
C HIS A 729 -9.54 17.42 1.37
N ASN A 730 -8.76 18.51 1.45
CA ASN A 730 -9.30 19.84 1.79
C ASN A 730 -9.86 20.58 0.57
N ILE A 731 -9.34 20.33 -0.64
CA ILE A 731 -9.85 20.90 -1.90
C ILE A 731 -11.09 20.12 -2.38
N LEU A 732 -11.00 18.79 -2.36
CA LEU A 732 -12.02 17.86 -2.82
C LEU A 732 -12.14 16.71 -1.80
N PRO A 733 -13.04 16.80 -0.82
CA PRO A 733 -13.20 15.76 0.22
C PRO A 733 -13.50 14.37 -0.36
N ASP A 734 -14.31 14.34 -1.44
CA ASP A 734 -14.71 13.13 -2.16
C ASP A 734 -13.64 12.62 -3.15
N ALA A 735 -12.43 13.20 -3.16
CA ALA A 735 -11.34 12.74 -4.01
C ALA A 735 -10.94 11.28 -3.67
N THR A 736 -10.38 10.57 -4.65
CA THR A 736 -9.76 9.24 -4.43
C THR A 736 -8.25 9.33 -4.66
N VAL A 737 -7.43 9.02 -3.64
CA VAL A 737 -5.96 9.02 -3.78
C VAL A 737 -5.39 7.62 -3.60
N ILE A 738 -4.66 7.14 -4.59
CA ILE A 738 -4.12 5.77 -4.67
C ILE A 738 -2.59 5.84 -4.58
N ALA A 739 -1.97 4.94 -3.81
CA ALA A 739 -0.51 4.76 -3.79
C ALA A 739 -0.07 3.52 -4.58
N GLU A 740 0.86 3.71 -5.51
CA GLU A 740 1.68 2.63 -6.06
C GLU A 740 2.85 2.36 -5.11
N ASP A 741 2.66 1.40 -4.21
CA ASP A 741 3.71 0.93 -3.30
C ASP A 741 3.78 -0.60 -3.31
N VAL A 742 4.92 -1.18 -3.66
CA VAL A 742 5.16 -2.63 -3.60
C VAL A 742 5.53 -3.13 -2.20
N SER A 743 6.01 -2.25 -1.30
CA SER A 743 6.56 -2.67 0.01
C SER A 743 5.52 -3.22 0.98
N GLY A 744 4.30 -2.67 0.97
CA GLY A 744 3.24 -3.01 1.94
C GLY A 744 3.22 -2.10 3.17
N MET A 745 3.77 -0.89 3.10
CA MET A 745 4.02 -0.03 4.27
C MET A 745 2.76 0.15 5.16
N PRO A 746 2.82 -0.24 6.46
CA PRO A 746 1.70 -0.09 7.39
C PRO A 746 1.30 1.37 7.62
N GLY A 747 0.00 1.69 7.50
CA GLY A 747 -0.52 3.04 7.74
C GLY A 747 -0.48 3.97 6.53
N LEU A 748 -0.05 3.49 5.37
CA LEU A 748 -0.11 4.20 4.09
C LEU A 748 -1.56 4.60 3.76
N GLY A 749 -2.50 3.65 3.90
CA GLY A 749 -3.93 3.81 3.66
C GLY A 749 -4.74 4.22 4.89
N ARG A 750 -4.13 4.96 5.84
CA ARG A 750 -4.81 5.51 7.03
C ARG A 750 -4.80 7.04 7.02
N PRO A 751 -5.86 7.72 7.51
CA PRO A 751 -5.94 9.18 7.53
C PRO A 751 -4.79 9.87 8.28
N VAL A 752 -4.35 11.02 7.76
CA VAL A 752 -3.26 11.83 8.34
C VAL A 752 -3.51 12.22 9.80
N PHE A 753 -4.77 12.46 10.18
CA PHE A 753 -5.13 12.81 11.56
C PHE A 753 -5.02 11.65 12.57
N GLU A 754 -4.92 10.41 12.10
CA GLU A 754 -4.63 9.22 12.93
C GLU A 754 -3.12 8.95 13.05
N GLY A 755 -2.29 9.62 12.24
CA GLY A 755 -0.86 9.35 12.11
C GLY A 755 -0.49 8.47 10.91
N GLY A 756 -1.42 8.22 9.98
CA GLY A 756 -1.13 7.59 8.68
C GLY A 756 -0.64 8.59 7.62
N ILE A 757 -0.36 8.08 6.41
CA ILE A 757 0.16 8.90 5.29
C ILE A 757 -0.97 9.57 4.49
N GLY A 758 -2.20 9.02 4.55
CA GLY A 758 -3.42 9.70 4.13
C GLY A 758 -4.06 9.22 2.82
N PHE A 759 -3.53 8.19 2.17
CA PHE A 759 -4.12 7.64 0.94
C PHE A 759 -5.47 6.95 1.21
N ASP A 760 -6.36 6.92 0.21
CA ASP A 760 -7.57 6.08 0.22
C ASP A 760 -7.23 4.60 0.01
N TYR A 761 -6.41 4.31 -1.01
CA TYR A 761 -6.11 2.95 -1.47
C TYR A 761 -4.60 2.76 -1.72
N ARG A 762 -4.17 1.51 -1.75
CA ARG A 762 -2.90 1.06 -2.34
C ARG A 762 -3.14 0.07 -3.48
N LEU A 763 -2.18 -0.08 -4.40
CA LEU A 763 -2.19 -1.17 -5.37
C LEU A 763 -1.84 -2.53 -4.73
N ALA A 764 -2.50 -3.60 -5.16
CA ALA A 764 -2.22 -4.99 -4.77
C ALA A 764 -1.20 -5.65 -5.72
N MET A 765 -0.02 -5.01 -5.88
CA MET A 765 0.97 -5.30 -6.92
C MET A 765 1.50 -6.74 -6.96
N ALA A 766 1.36 -7.51 -5.89
CA ALA A 766 1.78 -8.92 -5.83
C ALA A 766 0.81 -9.92 -6.51
N ILE A 767 -0.39 -9.47 -6.93
CA ILE A 767 -1.38 -10.36 -7.57
C ILE A 767 -0.98 -10.73 -9.02
N PRO A 768 -0.61 -9.80 -9.92
CA PRO A 768 -0.15 -10.14 -11.27
C PRO A 768 1.04 -11.09 -11.28
N ASP A 769 2.06 -10.83 -10.46
CA ASP A 769 3.25 -11.70 -10.33
C ASP A 769 2.87 -13.15 -10.02
N LYS A 770 1.82 -13.36 -9.21
CA LYS A 770 1.34 -14.69 -8.88
C LYS A 770 0.69 -15.40 -10.07
N TRP A 771 -0.07 -14.66 -10.89
CA TRP A 771 -0.64 -15.21 -12.12
C TRP A 771 0.43 -15.46 -13.19
N ILE A 772 1.43 -14.60 -13.32
CA ILE A 772 2.56 -14.78 -14.23
C ILE A 772 3.36 -16.04 -13.89
N ASP A 773 3.68 -16.26 -12.60
CA ASP A 773 4.31 -17.50 -12.11
C ASP A 773 3.48 -18.73 -12.49
N TYR A 774 2.19 -18.69 -12.18
CA TYR A 774 1.26 -19.80 -12.42
C TYR A 774 1.08 -20.13 -13.91
N LEU A 775 1.07 -19.12 -14.78
CA LEU A 775 0.89 -19.27 -16.23
C LEU A 775 2.18 -19.65 -16.98
N LYS A 776 3.36 -19.43 -16.40
CA LYS A 776 4.67 -19.75 -17.01
C LYS A 776 5.34 -21.00 -16.45
N ASN A 777 5.18 -21.25 -15.15
CA ASN A 777 6.04 -22.16 -14.40
C ASN A 777 5.30 -23.38 -13.81
N LYS A 778 3.96 -23.42 -13.89
CA LYS A 778 3.11 -24.49 -13.32
C LYS A 778 2.09 -25.00 -14.33
N ASN A 779 1.75 -26.29 -14.29
CA ASN A 779 0.62 -26.85 -15.03
C ASN A 779 -0.68 -26.61 -14.25
N ASP A 780 -1.86 -26.68 -14.90
CA ASP A 780 -3.18 -26.45 -14.27
C ASP A 780 -3.39 -27.37 -13.05
N GLU A 781 -2.81 -28.58 -13.08
CA GLU A 781 -2.87 -29.60 -12.03
C GLU A 781 -2.01 -29.26 -10.80
N ASP A 782 -0.95 -28.45 -10.98
CA ASP A 782 0.00 -28.00 -9.96
C ASP A 782 -0.42 -26.67 -9.28
N TRP A 783 -1.52 -26.06 -9.72
CA TRP A 783 -2.04 -24.82 -9.16
C TRP A 783 -2.66 -25.07 -7.77
N SER A 784 -2.11 -24.44 -6.73
CA SER A 784 -2.66 -24.54 -5.38
C SER A 784 -3.78 -23.51 -5.17
N MET A 785 -4.97 -24.02 -4.89
CA MET A 785 -6.16 -23.25 -4.52
C MET A 785 -5.94 -22.45 -3.24
N LYS A 786 -5.18 -23.01 -2.29
CA LYS A 786 -4.75 -22.32 -1.06
C LYS A 786 -3.75 -21.21 -1.35
N GLU A 787 -2.77 -21.41 -2.24
CA GLU A 787 -1.85 -20.34 -2.66
C GLU A 787 -2.60 -19.20 -3.34
N ILE A 788 -3.47 -19.47 -4.32
CA ILE A 788 -4.29 -18.46 -5.01
C ILE A 788 -5.12 -17.68 -3.99
N SER A 789 -5.87 -18.38 -3.14
CA SER A 789 -6.69 -17.74 -2.11
C SER A 789 -5.85 -16.92 -1.15
N SER A 790 -4.67 -17.40 -0.73
CA SER A 790 -3.75 -16.69 0.17
C SER A 790 -3.21 -15.42 -0.46
N SER A 791 -2.71 -15.48 -1.70
CA SER A 791 -2.18 -14.32 -2.44
C SER A 791 -3.23 -13.22 -2.64
N LEU A 792 -4.51 -13.57 -2.80
CA LEU A 792 -5.62 -12.62 -2.93
C LEU A 792 -6.12 -12.05 -1.57
N THR A 793 -5.97 -12.81 -0.47
CA THR A 793 -6.50 -12.44 0.85
C THR A 793 -5.46 -11.92 1.85
N ASN A 794 -4.16 -12.06 1.55
CA ASN A 794 -3.06 -11.56 2.36
C ASN A 794 -2.88 -10.04 2.21
N ARG A 795 -3.82 -9.28 2.75
CA ARG A 795 -3.80 -7.81 2.78
C ARG A 795 -4.18 -7.25 4.15
N ARG A 796 -3.90 -5.97 4.36
CA ARG A 796 -4.14 -5.27 5.63
C ARG A 796 -5.57 -4.76 5.69
N TYR A 797 -6.54 -5.58 6.14
CA TYR A 797 -7.98 -5.27 6.23
C TYR A 797 -8.39 -3.95 6.95
N THR A 798 -7.46 -3.22 7.56
CA THR A 798 -7.64 -1.85 8.08
C THR A 798 -7.42 -0.74 7.04
N GLU A 799 -6.95 -1.08 5.84
CA GLU A 799 -6.50 -0.22 4.75
C GLU A 799 -7.01 -0.83 3.43
N LYS A 800 -7.41 -0.01 2.43
CA LYS A 800 -8.08 -0.51 1.22
C LYS A 800 -7.08 -0.84 0.11
N CYS A 801 -7.33 -1.91 -0.64
CA CYS A 801 -6.54 -2.30 -1.83
C CYS A 801 -7.35 -2.18 -3.13
N ILE A 802 -6.69 -1.77 -4.22
CA ILE A 802 -7.14 -2.02 -5.60
C ILE A 802 -6.50 -3.33 -6.08
N SER A 803 -7.31 -4.30 -6.49
CA SER A 803 -6.83 -5.54 -7.11
C SER A 803 -6.95 -5.50 -8.64
N TYR A 804 -6.02 -6.18 -9.32
CA TYR A 804 -5.96 -6.31 -10.76
C TYR A 804 -5.19 -7.58 -11.11
N ALA A 805 -5.57 -8.24 -12.21
CA ALA A 805 -4.93 -9.49 -12.64
C ALA A 805 -3.66 -9.21 -13.48
N GLU A 806 -3.66 -8.12 -14.23
CA GLU A 806 -2.61 -7.66 -15.14
C GLU A 806 -2.77 -6.13 -15.35
N SER A 807 -1.66 -5.39 -15.40
CA SER A 807 -1.61 -3.94 -15.65
C SER A 807 -0.68 -3.62 -16.84
N HIS A 808 -0.49 -2.32 -17.09
CA HIS A 808 0.53 -1.83 -18.02
C HIS A 808 1.97 -2.34 -17.72
N ASP A 809 2.33 -2.63 -16.46
CA ASP A 809 3.68 -3.08 -16.06
C ASP A 809 4.11 -4.32 -16.84
N GLN A 810 3.30 -5.38 -16.75
CA GLN A 810 3.52 -6.65 -17.45
C GLN A 810 3.56 -6.39 -18.96
N ALA A 811 2.65 -5.53 -19.43
CA ALA A 811 2.50 -5.23 -20.84
C ALA A 811 3.74 -4.54 -21.46
N ILE A 812 4.52 -3.76 -20.67
CA ILE A 812 5.67 -2.95 -21.14
C ILE A 812 7.02 -3.65 -20.94
N VAL A 813 7.20 -4.44 -19.88
CA VAL A 813 8.51 -5.05 -19.53
C VAL A 813 8.92 -6.20 -20.49
N GLY A 814 8.21 -6.34 -21.61
CA GLY A 814 8.40 -7.42 -22.59
C GLY A 814 7.74 -8.73 -22.18
N ASP A 815 6.82 -8.67 -21.21
CA ASP A 815 5.94 -9.79 -20.89
C ASP A 815 4.72 -9.82 -21.82
N LYS A 816 3.86 -10.81 -21.64
CA LYS A 816 2.66 -11.05 -22.44
C LYS A 816 1.40 -10.77 -21.62
N THR A 817 0.29 -10.41 -22.27
CA THR A 817 -1.04 -10.42 -21.61
C THR A 817 -1.41 -11.83 -21.14
N ILE A 818 -2.27 -11.95 -20.12
CA ILE A 818 -2.76 -13.25 -19.63
C ILE A 818 -3.41 -14.04 -20.76
N ALA A 819 -4.15 -13.38 -21.65
CA ALA A 819 -4.71 -14.00 -22.86
C ALA A 819 -3.60 -14.61 -23.76
N PHE A 820 -2.51 -13.88 -24.00
CA PHE A 820 -1.41 -14.35 -24.85
C PHE A 820 -0.41 -15.30 -24.14
N LEU A 821 -0.43 -15.37 -22.80
CA LEU A 821 0.16 -16.47 -22.03
C LEU A 821 -0.68 -17.75 -22.14
N LEU A 822 -2.02 -17.63 -22.07
CA LEU A 822 -2.95 -18.75 -22.13
C LEU A 822 -3.08 -19.39 -23.52
N MET A 823 -2.97 -18.58 -24.59
CA MET A 823 -3.31 -18.99 -25.97
C MET A 823 -2.21 -18.76 -27.02
N ASP A 824 -1.18 -17.95 -26.74
CA ASP A 824 -0.07 -17.61 -27.66
C ASP A 824 -0.55 -17.40 -29.12
N LYS A 825 0.11 -18.01 -30.11
CA LYS A 825 -0.18 -17.85 -31.54
C LYS A 825 -1.49 -18.48 -32.00
N GLU A 826 -2.16 -19.32 -31.19
CA GLU A 826 -3.49 -19.79 -31.56
C GLU A 826 -4.50 -18.64 -31.62
N MET A 827 -4.25 -17.52 -30.93
CA MET A 827 -5.11 -16.33 -30.99
C MET A 827 -5.26 -15.75 -32.41
N TYR A 828 -4.29 -15.95 -33.30
CA TYR A 828 -4.34 -15.43 -34.68
C TYR A 828 -5.21 -16.28 -35.63
N SER A 829 -5.64 -17.48 -35.24
CA SER A 829 -6.37 -18.42 -36.12
C SER A 829 -7.53 -19.15 -35.46
N GLY A 830 -7.46 -19.45 -34.16
CA GLY A 830 -8.50 -20.13 -33.39
C GLY A 830 -9.58 -19.22 -32.80
N MET A 831 -9.43 -17.89 -32.88
CA MET A 831 -10.39 -16.92 -32.33
C MET A 831 -11.64 -16.70 -33.19
N SER A 832 -11.88 -17.53 -34.22
CA SER A 832 -13.09 -17.49 -35.04
C SER A 832 -14.27 -18.20 -34.37
N CYS A 833 -15.46 -17.60 -34.46
CA CYS A 833 -16.74 -18.22 -34.10
C CYS A 833 -17.35 -19.05 -35.25
N LEU A 834 -16.75 -19.05 -36.44
CA LEU A 834 -17.21 -19.82 -37.62
C LEU A 834 -16.72 -21.27 -37.62
N THR A 835 -15.86 -21.61 -36.67
CA THR A 835 -15.34 -22.95 -36.41
C THR A 835 -15.40 -23.22 -34.90
N ASP A 836 -15.45 -24.48 -34.50
CA ASP A 836 -15.24 -24.87 -33.11
C ASP A 836 -13.85 -24.39 -32.63
N ALA A 837 -13.74 -24.11 -31.33
CA ALA A 837 -12.47 -23.69 -30.73
C ALA A 837 -11.54 -24.89 -30.55
N SER A 838 -10.22 -24.64 -30.52
CA SER A 838 -9.29 -25.64 -29.99
C SER A 838 -9.43 -25.72 -28.47
N PRO A 839 -9.06 -26.85 -27.84
CA PRO A 839 -9.01 -26.95 -26.38
C PRO A 839 -8.11 -25.87 -25.73
N THR A 840 -7.09 -25.37 -26.43
CA THR A 840 -6.26 -24.24 -26.01
C THR A 840 -7.07 -22.95 -25.91
N ILE A 841 -7.89 -22.63 -26.92
CA ILE A 841 -8.74 -21.43 -26.95
C ILE A 841 -9.90 -21.56 -25.94
N GLU A 842 -10.51 -22.74 -25.79
CA GLU A 842 -11.54 -22.96 -24.76
C GLU A 842 -10.97 -22.79 -23.35
N ARG A 843 -9.81 -23.41 -23.05
CA ARG A 843 -9.06 -23.21 -21.80
C ARG A 843 -8.74 -21.73 -21.58
N GLY A 844 -8.25 -21.03 -22.61
CA GLY A 844 -7.81 -19.65 -22.49
C GLY A 844 -8.94 -18.66 -22.22
N ILE A 845 -10.05 -18.77 -22.95
CA ILE A 845 -11.24 -17.94 -22.71
C ILE A 845 -11.83 -18.24 -21.33
N ALA A 846 -11.87 -19.50 -20.91
CA ALA A 846 -12.36 -19.87 -19.58
C ALA A 846 -11.47 -19.32 -18.45
N LEU A 847 -10.16 -19.57 -18.51
CA LEU A 847 -9.22 -19.15 -17.45
C LEU A 847 -9.04 -17.62 -17.40
N HIS A 848 -9.07 -16.90 -18.53
CA HIS A 848 -9.04 -15.42 -18.53
C HIS A 848 -10.18 -14.84 -17.67
N LYS A 849 -11.43 -15.24 -17.97
CA LYS A 849 -12.63 -14.87 -17.19
C LYS A 849 -12.49 -15.22 -15.71
N MET A 850 -12.03 -16.44 -15.39
CA MET A 850 -11.87 -16.89 -14.01
C MET A 850 -10.80 -16.09 -13.24
N ILE A 851 -9.64 -15.85 -13.84
CA ILE A 851 -8.51 -15.14 -13.24
C ILE A 851 -8.88 -13.69 -12.95
N HIS A 852 -9.49 -12.99 -13.92
CA HIS A 852 -9.98 -11.62 -13.75
C HIS A 852 -11.02 -11.56 -12.61
N PHE A 853 -12.00 -12.45 -12.61
CA PHE A 853 -13.12 -12.38 -11.67
C PHE A 853 -12.78 -12.79 -10.23
N ILE A 854 -11.95 -13.82 -10.03
CA ILE A 854 -11.49 -14.16 -8.67
C ILE A 854 -10.62 -13.03 -8.10
N THR A 855 -9.84 -12.36 -8.96
CA THR A 855 -9.03 -11.20 -8.57
C THR A 855 -9.88 -10.00 -8.17
N MET A 856 -10.97 -9.71 -8.89
CA MET A 856 -11.94 -8.71 -8.50
C MET A 856 -12.63 -9.07 -7.16
N ALA A 857 -13.28 -10.24 -7.09
CA ALA A 857 -14.15 -10.60 -5.97
C ALA A 857 -13.38 -10.88 -4.67
N LEU A 858 -12.15 -11.40 -4.73
CA LEU A 858 -11.38 -11.81 -3.57
C LEU A 858 -10.20 -10.86 -3.23
N GLY A 859 -9.63 -10.15 -4.22
CA GLY A 859 -8.34 -9.45 -4.08
C GLY A 859 -8.35 -8.11 -3.32
N GLY A 860 -9.47 -7.38 -3.25
CA GLY A 860 -9.47 -6.02 -2.70
C GLY A 860 -10.83 -5.36 -2.48
N GLU A 861 -10.80 -4.04 -2.33
CA GLU A 861 -11.92 -3.13 -2.07
C GLU A 861 -12.18 -2.14 -3.23
N GLY A 862 -11.56 -2.44 -4.37
CA GLY A 862 -11.65 -1.77 -5.67
C GLY A 862 -10.95 -2.62 -6.71
N TYR A 863 -11.22 -2.41 -7.99
CA TYR A 863 -10.70 -3.22 -9.09
C TYR A 863 -10.10 -2.35 -10.20
N LEU A 864 -9.08 -2.86 -10.90
CA LEU A 864 -8.45 -2.21 -12.04
C LEU A 864 -8.23 -3.18 -13.21
N ASN A 865 -8.42 -2.68 -14.43
CA ASN A 865 -8.11 -3.35 -15.70
C ASN A 865 -7.41 -2.36 -16.65
N PHE A 866 -6.35 -2.80 -17.34
CA PHE A 866 -5.64 -2.00 -18.35
C PHE A 866 -6.21 -2.18 -19.76
N MET A 867 -6.25 -1.09 -20.53
CA MET A 867 -6.92 -1.01 -21.84
C MET A 867 -6.66 -2.19 -22.81
N GLY A 868 -7.72 -2.91 -23.12
CA GLY A 868 -7.76 -4.08 -24.01
C GLY A 868 -7.70 -5.42 -23.28
N ASN A 869 -7.25 -5.46 -22.02
CA ASN A 869 -7.16 -6.73 -21.28
C ASN A 869 -8.56 -7.27 -20.92
N GLU A 870 -9.60 -6.43 -20.87
CA GLU A 870 -11.00 -6.79 -20.65
C GLU A 870 -11.57 -7.73 -21.72
N PHE A 871 -11.10 -7.60 -22.96
CA PHE A 871 -11.47 -8.48 -24.06
C PHE A 871 -10.39 -9.51 -24.40
N GLY A 872 -9.34 -9.61 -23.58
CA GLY A 872 -8.20 -10.48 -23.82
C GLY A 872 -7.41 -10.08 -25.07
N HIS A 873 -7.02 -8.81 -25.21
CA HIS A 873 -6.18 -8.34 -26.31
C HIS A 873 -4.90 -9.20 -26.45
N PRO A 874 -4.55 -9.65 -27.67
CA PRO A 874 -3.38 -10.51 -27.88
C PRO A 874 -2.06 -9.74 -27.72
N GLU A 875 -0.94 -10.45 -27.86
CA GLU A 875 0.41 -9.88 -27.95
C GLU A 875 0.92 -9.23 -26.63
N TRP A 876 1.51 -8.04 -26.73
CA TRP A 876 2.14 -7.24 -25.68
C TRP A 876 2.21 -5.77 -26.12
N ILE A 877 2.69 -4.86 -25.27
CA ILE A 877 2.92 -3.45 -25.61
C ILE A 877 4.39 -3.23 -25.92
N ASP A 878 4.69 -2.52 -26.99
CA ASP A 878 6.06 -2.07 -27.26
C ASP A 878 6.04 -0.69 -27.92
N PHE A 879 6.81 0.23 -27.37
CA PHE A 879 6.85 1.63 -27.79
C PHE A 879 7.95 1.87 -28.83
N PRO A 880 7.83 2.90 -29.70
CA PRO A 880 8.84 3.23 -30.70
C PRO A 880 10.22 3.46 -30.09
N ARG A 881 11.18 2.59 -30.40
CA ARG A 881 12.58 2.63 -29.93
C ARG A 881 13.52 2.01 -30.94
N GLU A 882 14.83 2.27 -30.82
CA GLU A 882 15.85 1.70 -31.70
C GLU A 882 15.72 0.16 -31.84
N GLY A 883 15.53 -0.53 -30.72
CA GLY A 883 15.43 -2.00 -30.66
C GLY A 883 14.21 -2.63 -31.37
N ASN A 884 13.24 -1.84 -31.82
CA ASN A 884 12.14 -2.30 -32.68
C ASN A 884 12.02 -1.52 -34.01
N GLY A 885 13.06 -0.75 -34.37
CA GLY A 885 13.07 0.05 -35.59
C GLY A 885 12.14 1.27 -35.54
N TRP A 886 11.84 1.80 -34.35
CA TRP A 886 10.89 2.90 -34.12
C TRP A 886 9.45 2.58 -34.53
N SER A 887 9.04 1.32 -34.33
CA SER A 887 7.71 0.84 -34.71
C SER A 887 6.63 1.27 -33.72
N TYR A 888 5.48 1.71 -34.26
CA TYR A 888 4.24 1.95 -33.52
C TYR A 888 3.29 0.73 -33.54
N GLU A 889 3.67 -0.38 -34.19
CA GLU A 889 2.79 -1.53 -34.43
C GLU A 889 2.24 -2.20 -33.15
N LYS A 890 2.95 -2.07 -32.02
CA LYS A 890 2.52 -2.54 -30.68
C LYS A 890 2.22 -1.41 -29.70
N CYS A 891 2.15 -0.17 -30.18
CA CYS A 891 1.76 1.03 -29.45
C CYS A 891 0.33 1.46 -29.84
N ARG A 892 -0.59 0.49 -29.92
CA ARG A 892 -1.96 0.62 -30.41
C ARG A 892 -2.91 -0.37 -29.72
N ARG A 893 -4.23 -0.19 -29.84
CA ARG A 893 -5.29 -1.09 -29.31
C ARG A 893 -6.18 -1.58 -30.46
N GLN A 894 -6.23 -2.89 -30.68
CA GLN A 894 -6.92 -3.49 -31.83
C GLN A 894 -8.43 -3.66 -31.57
N TRP A 895 -9.19 -2.55 -31.50
CA TRP A 895 -10.63 -2.57 -31.19
C TRP A 895 -11.46 -3.37 -32.20
N ASP A 896 -11.00 -3.46 -33.45
CA ASP A 896 -11.61 -4.27 -34.50
C ASP A 896 -11.71 -5.77 -34.12
N LEU A 897 -10.88 -6.26 -33.19
CA LEU A 897 -10.95 -7.64 -32.70
C LEU A 897 -12.18 -7.90 -31.82
N VAL A 898 -12.62 -6.91 -31.04
CA VAL A 898 -13.77 -7.03 -30.12
C VAL A 898 -15.08 -6.58 -30.78
N ASP A 899 -15.02 -5.65 -31.73
CA ASP A 899 -16.19 -5.15 -32.46
C ASP A 899 -16.69 -6.12 -33.56
N VAL A 900 -15.86 -7.07 -34.00
CA VAL A 900 -16.20 -8.01 -35.08
C VAL A 900 -16.92 -9.25 -34.55
N GLU A 901 -18.22 -9.33 -34.84
CA GLU A 901 -19.14 -10.40 -34.40
C GLU A 901 -18.70 -11.85 -34.68
N HIS A 902 -17.86 -12.09 -35.70
CA HIS A 902 -17.39 -13.45 -36.00
C HIS A 902 -16.14 -13.88 -35.19
N LEU A 903 -15.66 -13.04 -34.26
CA LEU A 903 -14.53 -13.34 -33.39
C LEU A 903 -14.94 -13.58 -31.92
N ARG A 904 -14.08 -14.29 -31.18
CA ARG A 904 -14.33 -14.74 -29.80
C ARG A 904 -13.98 -13.70 -28.72
N TYR A 905 -13.27 -12.62 -29.04
CA TYR A 905 -12.90 -11.56 -28.08
C TYR A 905 -14.12 -10.92 -27.40
N LYS A 906 -15.23 -10.78 -28.13
CA LYS A 906 -16.51 -10.28 -27.62
C LYS A 906 -17.04 -11.06 -26.40
N PHE A 907 -16.70 -12.35 -26.27
CA PHE A 907 -17.12 -13.20 -25.15
C PHE A 907 -16.42 -12.86 -23.83
N MET A 908 -15.14 -12.47 -23.88
CA MET A 908 -14.41 -11.97 -22.71
C MET A 908 -14.93 -10.57 -22.34
N ASN A 909 -15.10 -9.69 -23.34
CA ASN A 909 -15.67 -8.35 -23.16
C ASN A 909 -17.09 -8.35 -22.55
N ALA A 910 -17.97 -9.26 -22.99
CA ALA A 910 -19.31 -9.42 -22.44
C ALA A 910 -19.28 -9.90 -20.98
N PHE A 911 -18.32 -10.77 -20.63
CA PHE A 911 -18.15 -11.26 -19.27
C PHE A 911 -17.59 -10.18 -18.34
N ASP A 912 -16.58 -9.41 -18.77
CA ASP A 912 -16.08 -8.24 -18.04
C ASP A 912 -17.19 -7.22 -17.73
N ARG A 913 -18.02 -6.91 -18.73
CA ARG A 913 -19.21 -6.07 -18.58
C ARG A 913 -20.18 -6.61 -17.53
N ALA A 914 -20.47 -7.91 -17.55
CA ALA A 914 -21.37 -8.55 -16.61
C ALA A 914 -20.78 -8.64 -15.18
N MET A 915 -19.47 -8.87 -15.07
CA MET A 915 -18.69 -8.86 -13.83
C MET A 915 -18.74 -7.48 -13.15
N ASN A 916 -18.50 -6.40 -13.90
CA ASN A 916 -18.58 -5.03 -13.37
C ASN A 916 -20.03 -4.63 -13.00
N LEU A 917 -21.03 -5.07 -13.77
CA LEU A 917 -22.45 -4.88 -13.45
C LEU A 917 -22.88 -5.63 -12.16
N LEU A 918 -22.30 -6.81 -11.91
CA LEU A 918 -22.59 -7.58 -10.70
C LEU A 918 -22.13 -6.85 -9.43
N ASP A 919 -20.96 -6.21 -9.45
CA ASP A 919 -20.53 -5.35 -8.33
C ASP A 919 -21.39 -4.09 -8.22
N ASP A 920 -21.85 -3.50 -9.32
CA ASP A 920 -22.75 -2.35 -9.23
C ASP A 920 -24.06 -2.70 -8.49
N LYS A 921 -24.63 -3.86 -8.83
CA LYS A 921 -25.86 -4.38 -8.23
C LYS A 921 -25.70 -4.86 -6.78
N PHE A 922 -24.62 -5.59 -6.46
CA PHE A 922 -24.45 -6.25 -5.15
C PHE A 922 -23.38 -5.59 -4.25
N SER A 923 -22.60 -4.64 -4.76
CA SER A 923 -21.57 -3.86 -4.04
C SER A 923 -20.56 -4.72 -3.26
N PHE A 924 -20.15 -5.86 -3.82
CA PHE A 924 -19.33 -6.85 -3.12
C PHE A 924 -17.90 -6.37 -2.87
N LEU A 925 -17.33 -5.52 -3.74
CA LEU A 925 -16.02 -4.88 -3.49
C LEU A 925 -16.05 -3.99 -2.24
N ALA A 926 -17.16 -3.27 -2.03
CA ALA A 926 -17.35 -2.41 -0.86
C ALA A 926 -17.66 -3.20 0.43
N SER A 927 -17.91 -4.52 0.34
CA SER A 927 -18.27 -5.34 1.49
C SER A 927 -17.06 -5.83 2.27
N THR A 928 -17.10 -5.65 3.59
CA THR A 928 -16.15 -6.21 4.56
C THR A 928 -16.43 -7.68 4.89
N LYS A 929 -17.59 -8.23 4.51
CA LYS A 929 -17.87 -9.67 4.63
C LYS A 929 -17.11 -10.39 3.52
N GLN A 930 -16.02 -11.05 3.91
CA GLN A 930 -15.22 -11.94 3.06
C GLN A 930 -14.92 -13.23 3.83
N ILE A 931 -15.40 -14.37 3.34
CA ILE A 931 -15.25 -15.68 4.02
C ILE A 931 -14.88 -16.73 2.97
N VAL A 932 -13.63 -17.18 2.96
CA VAL A 932 -13.24 -18.37 2.18
C VAL A 932 -13.64 -19.61 2.97
N SER A 933 -14.55 -20.41 2.43
CA SER A 933 -15.06 -21.63 3.07
C SER A 933 -14.34 -22.89 2.61
N SER A 934 -13.86 -22.93 1.35
CA SER A 934 -13.12 -24.08 0.82
C SER A 934 -12.05 -23.67 -0.18
N THR A 935 -10.91 -24.34 -0.11
CA THR A 935 -9.82 -24.33 -1.10
C THR A 935 -9.40 -25.79 -1.29
N ASN A 936 -10.22 -26.54 -2.02
CA ASN A 936 -10.06 -27.97 -2.21
C ASN A 936 -9.00 -28.24 -3.30
N GLU A 937 -7.85 -28.76 -2.89
CA GLU A 937 -6.68 -28.95 -3.75
C GLU A 937 -6.78 -30.19 -4.67
N GLU A 938 -7.55 -31.20 -4.26
CA GLU A 938 -7.82 -32.40 -5.07
C GLU A 938 -8.83 -32.04 -6.17
N ASP A 939 -9.96 -31.44 -5.81
CA ASP A 939 -10.99 -31.05 -6.77
C ASP A 939 -10.66 -29.77 -7.55
N LYS A 940 -9.62 -29.02 -7.17
CA LYS A 940 -9.29 -27.69 -7.71
C LYS A 940 -10.47 -26.70 -7.61
N VAL A 941 -11.21 -26.75 -6.50
CA VAL A 941 -12.39 -25.89 -6.25
C VAL A 941 -12.12 -24.88 -5.13
N ILE A 942 -12.41 -23.60 -5.39
CA ILE A 942 -12.46 -22.53 -4.39
C ILE A 942 -13.93 -22.11 -4.16
N VAL A 943 -14.35 -22.02 -2.90
CA VAL A 943 -15.71 -21.58 -2.51
C VAL A 943 -15.62 -20.50 -1.43
N PHE A 944 -16.15 -19.30 -1.73
CA PHE A 944 -16.12 -18.17 -0.80
C PHE A 944 -17.38 -17.31 -0.85
N GLU A 945 -17.62 -16.56 0.22
CA GLU A 945 -18.62 -15.50 0.28
C GLU A 945 -17.95 -14.12 0.18
N ARG A 946 -18.52 -13.22 -0.63
CA ARG A 946 -18.18 -11.78 -0.60
C ARG A 946 -19.48 -10.98 -0.63
N GLY A 947 -19.75 -10.23 0.44
CA GLY A 947 -21.07 -9.65 0.68
C GLY A 947 -22.16 -10.74 0.76
N ASP A 948 -23.24 -10.54 0.02
CA ASP A 948 -24.42 -11.43 0.00
C ASP A 948 -24.37 -12.50 -1.11
N LEU A 949 -23.21 -12.61 -1.79
CA LEU A 949 -22.96 -13.54 -2.89
C LEU A 949 -22.03 -14.69 -2.47
N ILE A 950 -22.36 -15.90 -2.91
CA ILE A 950 -21.49 -17.09 -2.81
C ILE A 950 -20.87 -17.38 -4.16
N PHE A 951 -19.55 -17.49 -4.21
CA PHE A 951 -18.75 -17.72 -5.39
C PHE A 951 -18.21 -19.15 -5.39
N VAL A 952 -18.32 -19.84 -6.51
CA VAL A 952 -17.80 -21.19 -6.75
C VAL A 952 -16.92 -21.15 -7.99
N PHE A 953 -15.62 -21.39 -7.82
CA PHE A 953 -14.64 -21.46 -8.91
C PHE A 953 -14.12 -22.90 -9.01
N ASN A 954 -14.31 -23.56 -10.15
CA ASN A 954 -13.73 -24.88 -10.45
C ASN A 954 -12.60 -24.71 -11.48
N PHE A 955 -11.36 -24.74 -11.02
CA PHE A 955 -10.15 -24.67 -11.85
C PHE A 955 -9.74 -26.03 -12.42
N HIS A 956 -10.44 -27.13 -12.09
CA HIS A 956 -10.09 -28.46 -12.58
C HIS A 956 -10.16 -28.49 -14.12
N PRO A 957 -9.16 -29.07 -14.81
CA PRO A 957 -9.13 -29.12 -16.27
C PRO A 957 -10.31 -29.88 -16.89
N GLU A 958 -10.68 -31.03 -16.32
CA GLU A 958 -11.68 -31.94 -16.91
C GLU A 958 -12.91 -32.29 -16.02
N ASN A 959 -12.79 -32.31 -14.69
CA ASN A 959 -13.86 -32.82 -13.81
C ASN A 959 -15.04 -31.85 -13.65
N SER A 960 -16.25 -32.41 -13.81
CA SER A 960 -17.53 -31.74 -13.55
C SER A 960 -18.18 -32.30 -12.30
N TYR A 961 -18.45 -31.46 -11.31
CA TYR A 961 -18.98 -31.88 -10.02
C TYR A 961 -20.50 -31.66 -9.95
N ASN A 962 -21.26 -32.76 -9.97
CA ASN A 962 -22.71 -32.73 -9.83
C ASN A 962 -23.13 -32.87 -8.35
N GLY A 963 -23.87 -31.89 -7.83
CA GLY A 963 -24.34 -31.88 -6.44
C GLY A 963 -23.26 -31.50 -5.42
N TYR A 964 -22.23 -30.77 -5.84
CA TYR A 964 -21.13 -30.30 -4.99
C TYR A 964 -21.67 -29.46 -3.83
N LYS A 965 -21.29 -29.77 -2.60
CA LYS A 965 -21.84 -29.13 -1.40
C LYS A 965 -21.07 -27.85 -1.08
N VAL A 966 -21.76 -26.72 -1.02
CA VAL A 966 -21.19 -25.38 -0.79
C VAL A 966 -21.77 -24.76 0.48
N GLY A 967 -20.93 -24.16 1.31
CA GLY A 967 -21.34 -23.52 2.56
C GLY A 967 -21.89 -22.11 2.32
N CYS A 968 -22.86 -21.68 3.14
CA CYS A 968 -23.50 -20.36 3.05
C CYS A 968 -23.98 -19.86 4.43
N ASP A 969 -24.19 -18.55 4.52
CA ASP A 969 -24.57 -17.86 5.76
C ASP A 969 -26.05 -18.01 6.12
N LEU A 970 -26.94 -17.63 5.20
CA LEU A 970 -28.37 -17.49 5.44
C LEU A 970 -29.16 -18.66 4.82
N PRO A 971 -30.14 -19.23 5.52
CA PRO A 971 -31.01 -20.25 4.96
C PRO A 971 -32.00 -19.65 3.95
N GLY A 972 -32.50 -20.48 3.04
CA GLY A 972 -33.51 -20.13 2.05
C GLY A 972 -33.21 -20.75 0.69
N LYS A 973 -33.29 -19.92 -0.34
CA LYS A 973 -33.25 -20.33 -1.75
C LYS A 973 -32.21 -19.50 -2.52
N TYR A 974 -31.33 -20.17 -3.26
CA TYR A 974 -30.25 -19.55 -4.03
C TYR A 974 -30.43 -19.76 -5.53
N ARG A 975 -30.11 -18.73 -6.33
CA ARG A 975 -30.12 -18.75 -7.80
C ARG A 975 -28.82 -18.17 -8.36
N VAL A 976 -28.54 -18.46 -9.63
CA VAL A 976 -27.37 -17.91 -10.34
C VAL A 976 -27.49 -16.39 -10.45
N ALA A 977 -26.42 -15.68 -10.06
CA ALA A 977 -26.25 -14.24 -10.22
C ALA A 977 -25.36 -13.91 -11.44
N LEU A 978 -24.34 -14.74 -11.69
CA LEU A 978 -23.48 -14.73 -12.87
C LEU A 978 -22.88 -16.13 -13.06
N ASP A 979 -22.74 -16.57 -14.31
CA ASP A 979 -22.21 -17.89 -14.70
C ASP A 979 -21.27 -17.73 -15.90
N SER A 980 -19.98 -18.05 -15.74
CA SER A 980 -19.01 -17.95 -16.83
C SER A 980 -19.20 -18.97 -17.95
N ASP A 981 -19.98 -20.04 -17.72
CA ASP A 981 -20.30 -21.06 -18.73
C ASP A 981 -21.46 -20.66 -19.64
N ALA A 982 -22.12 -19.52 -19.40
CA ALA A 982 -23.17 -19.03 -20.28
C ALA A 982 -22.65 -18.79 -21.71
N ARG A 983 -23.50 -19.08 -22.70
CA ARG A 983 -23.12 -19.05 -24.13
C ARG A 983 -22.78 -17.64 -24.64
N GLU A 984 -23.37 -16.61 -24.03
CA GLU A 984 -23.04 -15.20 -24.26
C GLU A 984 -21.62 -14.82 -23.83
N PHE A 985 -20.99 -15.62 -22.96
CA PHE A 985 -19.58 -15.53 -22.58
C PHE A 985 -18.73 -16.64 -23.23
N GLY A 986 -19.23 -17.28 -24.29
CA GLY A 986 -18.52 -18.31 -25.03
C GLY A 986 -18.35 -19.64 -24.29
N GLY A 987 -19.09 -19.86 -23.21
CA GLY A 987 -19.17 -21.17 -22.53
C GLY A 987 -20.21 -22.10 -23.17
N HIS A 988 -20.39 -23.30 -22.60
CA HIS A 988 -21.21 -24.35 -23.22
C HIS A 988 -22.71 -24.27 -22.82
N GLY A 989 -23.03 -23.55 -21.74
CA GLY A 989 -24.39 -23.38 -21.21
C GLY A 989 -24.88 -24.60 -20.42
N ARG A 990 -24.04 -25.15 -19.52
CA ARG A 990 -24.31 -26.36 -18.74
C ARG A 990 -25.04 -26.09 -17.43
N VAL A 991 -25.00 -24.86 -16.91
CA VAL A 991 -25.58 -24.46 -15.63
C VAL A 991 -27.00 -23.90 -15.84
N GLY A 992 -27.98 -24.41 -15.09
CA GLY A 992 -29.37 -23.94 -15.19
C GLY A 992 -29.62 -22.68 -14.36
N HIS A 993 -29.84 -21.54 -15.00
CA HIS A 993 -29.98 -20.25 -14.29
C HIS A 993 -31.29 -20.14 -13.47
N ASP A 994 -32.36 -20.78 -13.92
CA ASP A 994 -33.65 -20.86 -13.21
C ASP A 994 -33.68 -21.87 -12.04
N ALA A 995 -32.61 -22.64 -11.83
CA ALA A 995 -32.58 -23.69 -10.82
C ALA A 995 -32.62 -23.11 -9.39
N ASP A 996 -33.59 -23.58 -8.60
CA ASP A 996 -33.73 -23.21 -7.19
C ASP A 996 -32.85 -24.11 -6.31
N HIS A 997 -31.80 -23.55 -5.74
CA HIS A 997 -30.86 -24.25 -4.86
C HIS A 997 -31.24 -24.01 -3.40
N PHE A 998 -31.98 -24.95 -2.81
CA PHE A 998 -32.45 -24.86 -1.42
C PHE A 998 -31.35 -25.21 -0.41
N THR A 999 -31.35 -24.53 0.74
CA THR A 999 -30.36 -24.76 1.81
C THR A 999 -30.76 -25.87 2.79
N SER A 1000 -29.79 -26.71 3.15
CA SER A 1000 -29.81 -27.53 4.35
C SER A 1000 -29.17 -26.79 5.54
N PRO A 1001 -29.73 -26.88 6.77
CA PRO A 1001 -29.05 -26.47 7.99
C PRO A 1001 -27.84 -27.35 8.30
N GLU A 1002 -26.76 -26.75 8.79
CA GLU A 1002 -25.48 -27.42 9.08
C GLU A 1002 -25.06 -27.10 10.52
N GLY A 1003 -25.50 -27.92 11.47
CA GLY A 1003 -25.11 -27.80 12.88
C GLY A 1003 -25.83 -26.68 13.63
N ILE A 1004 -25.07 -25.95 14.45
CA ILE A 1004 -25.56 -24.88 15.32
C ILE A 1004 -24.82 -23.57 14.95
N PRO A 1005 -25.54 -22.49 14.59
CA PRO A 1005 -24.92 -21.20 14.33
C PRO A 1005 -24.01 -20.74 15.48
N GLY A 1006 -22.76 -20.40 15.15
CA GLY A 1006 -21.74 -20.03 16.12
C GLY A 1006 -20.93 -21.19 16.73
N MET A 1007 -21.17 -22.45 16.35
CA MET A 1007 -20.37 -23.62 16.77
C MET A 1007 -19.61 -24.21 15.56
N PRO A 1008 -18.36 -23.79 15.28
CA PRO A 1008 -17.65 -24.17 14.04
C PRO A 1008 -17.54 -25.69 13.82
N GLU A 1009 -17.33 -26.46 14.89
CA GLU A 1009 -17.18 -27.92 14.86
C GLU A 1009 -18.45 -28.67 14.40
N THR A 1010 -19.63 -28.05 14.45
CA THR A 1010 -20.88 -28.65 13.95
C THR A 1010 -21.21 -28.24 12.52
N ASN A 1011 -20.47 -27.29 11.95
CA ASN A 1011 -20.88 -26.52 10.78
C ASN A 1011 -20.10 -26.97 9.53
N PHE A 1012 -20.77 -27.01 8.38
CA PHE A 1012 -20.11 -27.39 7.12
C PHE A 1012 -19.15 -26.28 6.68
N ASN A 1013 -17.84 -26.56 6.71
CA ASN A 1013 -16.79 -25.60 6.37
C ASN A 1013 -16.92 -24.26 7.14
N ASN A 1014 -17.25 -24.34 8.44
CA ASN A 1014 -17.54 -23.20 9.31
C ASN A 1014 -18.77 -22.36 8.91
N ARG A 1015 -19.63 -22.85 8.01
CA ARG A 1015 -20.87 -22.19 7.56
C ARG A 1015 -22.11 -22.88 8.14
N PRO A 1016 -23.09 -22.15 8.68
CA PRO A 1016 -24.25 -22.73 9.40
C PRO A 1016 -25.32 -23.32 8.48
N ASN A 1017 -25.19 -23.12 7.16
CA ASN A 1017 -26.08 -23.68 6.14
C ASN A 1017 -25.23 -24.16 4.94
N SER A 1018 -25.78 -25.04 4.11
CA SER A 1018 -25.20 -25.41 2.82
C SER A 1018 -26.26 -25.55 1.74
N PHE A 1019 -25.86 -25.46 0.47
CA PHE A 1019 -26.66 -25.96 -0.66
C PHE A 1019 -25.78 -26.83 -1.57
N LYS A 1020 -26.38 -27.36 -2.64
CA LYS A 1020 -25.68 -28.17 -3.66
C LYS A 1020 -25.71 -27.47 -5.01
N VAL A 1021 -24.63 -27.60 -5.79
CA VAL A 1021 -24.50 -26.99 -7.12
C VAL A 1021 -24.02 -27.99 -8.18
N LEU A 1022 -24.24 -27.66 -9.45
CA LEU A 1022 -23.44 -28.20 -10.56
C LEU A 1022 -22.24 -27.28 -10.79
N SER A 1023 -21.04 -27.85 -10.87
CA SER A 1023 -19.78 -27.10 -11.04
C SER A 1023 -18.93 -27.72 -12.16
N PRO A 1024 -19.14 -27.33 -13.43
CA PRO A 1024 -18.38 -27.86 -14.57
C PRO A 1024 -16.90 -27.44 -14.57
N PRO A 1025 -16.01 -28.15 -15.28
CA PRO A 1025 -14.58 -27.82 -15.34
C PRO A 1025 -14.33 -26.45 -15.97
N ARG A 1026 -13.32 -25.74 -15.46
CA ARG A 1026 -12.94 -24.36 -15.83
C ARG A 1026 -14.15 -23.42 -15.88
N THR A 1027 -14.90 -23.35 -14.77
CA THR A 1027 -16.02 -22.41 -14.61
C THR A 1027 -15.96 -21.62 -13.32
N CYS A 1028 -16.56 -20.43 -13.32
CA CYS A 1028 -16.90 -19.68 -12.13
C CYS A 1028 -18.38 -19.28 -12.15
N VAL A 1029 -19.09 -19.63 -11.08
CA VAL A 1029 -20.53 -19.38 -10.92
C VAL A 1029 -20.77 -18.71 -9.57
N VAL A 1030 -21.62 -17.71 -9.56
CA VAL A 1030 -21.96 -16.91 -8.39
C VAL A 1030 -23.45 -17.04 -8.11
N TYR A 1031 -23.80 -17.15 -6.84
CA TYR A 1031 -25.15 -17.40 -6.36
C TYR A 1031 -25.60 -16.29 -5.42
N TYR A 1032 -26.81 -15.79 -5.62
CA TYR A 1032 -27.47 -14.83 -4.74
C TYR A 1032 -28.67 -15.47 -4.03
N ARG A 1033 -28.97 -14.99 -2.82
CA ARG A 1033 -30.15 -15.40 -2.06
C ARG A 1033 -31.39 -14.70 -2.64
N VAL A 1034 -32.42 -15.46 -2.98
CA VAL A 1034 -33.72 -14.91 -3.39
C VAL A 1034 -34.40 -14.34 -2.15
N GLU A 1035 -34.87 -13.09 -2.22
CA GLU A 1035 -35.73 -12.52 -1.17
C GLU A 1035 -37.15 -13.06 -1.32
N GLU A 1036 -37.63 -13.78 -0.30
CA GLU A 1036 -38.97 -14.35 -0.26
C GLU A 1036 -39.95 -13.38 0.41
N THR A 1037 -40.24 -12.27 -0.26
CA THR A 1037 -41.17 -11.23 0.20
C THR A 1037 -42.63 -11.53 -0.19
N ASP A 1038 -43.39 -12.02 0.79
CA ASP A 1038 -44.86 -11.92 0.92
C ASP A 1038 -45.77 -12.18 -0.30
N LEU A 1039 -45.41 -13.10 -1.19
CA LEU A 1039 -46.35 -13.70 -2.18
C LEU A 1039 -47.58 -14.37 -1.52
N VAL A 1040 -47.54 -14.61 -0.21
CA VAL A 1040 -48.69 -15.04 0.60
C VAL A 1040 -49.77 -13.94 0.67
N SER A 1041 -49.38 -12.68 0.84
CA SER A 1041 -50.32 -11.55 1.03
C SER A 1041 -51.22 -11.32 -0.18
N VAL A 1042 -50.69 -11.49 -1.39
CA VAL A 1042 -51.43 -11.33 -2.65
C VAL A 1042 -52.46 -12.46 -2.80
N ASN A 1043 -52.10 -13.69 -2.46
CA ASN A 1043 -53.00 -14.84 -2.55
C ASN A 1043 -54.11 -14.84 -1.48
N GLU A 1044 -53.81 -14.43 -0.23
CA GLU A 1044 -54.86 -14.23 0.78
C GLU A 1044 -55.82 -13.09 0.40
N THR A 1045 -55.29 -12.02 -0.23
CA THR A 1045 -56.13 -10.93 -0.75
C THR A 1045 -57.00 -11.38 -1.93
N LEU A 1046 -56.47 -12.16 -2.89
CA LEU A 1046 -57.28 -12.73 -3.97
C LEU A 1046 -58.33 -13.72 -3.46
N ALA A 1047 -58.00 -14.56 -2.46
CA ALA A 1047 -58.95 -15.46 -1.81
C ALA A 1047 -60.09 -14.70 -1.11
N ALA A 1048 -59.80 -13.56 -0.48
CA ALA A 1048 -60.81 -12.69 0.10
C ALA A 1048 -61.72 -12.03 -0.95
N PHE A 1049 -61.17 -11.61 -2.11
CA PHE A 1049 -61.94 -10.98 -3.19
C PHE A 1049 -62.78 -11.95 -4.02
N THR A 1050 -62.41 -13.23 -4.10
CA THR A 1050 -63.12 -14.24 -4.91
C THR A 1050 -64.29 -14.92 -4.18
N GLY A 1051 -64.53 -14.59 -2.91
CA GLY A 1051 -65.58 -15.21 -2.09
C GLY A 1051 -67.00 -14.63 -2.23
N ALA A 1052 -67.26 -13.69 -3.16
CA ALA A 1052 -68.49 -12.92 -3.20
C ALA A 1052 -69.19 -12.91 -4.58
N LYS A 1053 -70.20 -13.79 -4.73
CA LYS A 1053 -71.35 -13.79 -5.68
C LYS A 1053 -71.11 -13.38 -7.15
N GLN A 1054 -71.24 -14.25 -8.17
CA GLN A 1054 -72.39 -15.09 -8.60
C GLN A 1054 -73.21 -14.45 -9.75
N GLU A 1055 -73.43 -15.25 -10.80
CA GLU A 1055 -74.40 -15.15 -11.92
C GLU A 1055 -74.20 -14.15 -13.09
N ASP A 1056 -74.34 -14.75 -14.28
CA ASP A 1056 -74.83 -14.29 -15.60
C ASP A 1056 -74.27 -13.03 -16.29
N PHE A 1057 -73.71 -13.20 -17.50
CA PHE A 1057 -74.46 -13.01 -18.76
C PHE A 1057 -73.75 -13.61 -20.00
N GLU A 1058 -74.49 -13.79 -21.10
CA GLU A 1058 -74.05 -14.46 -22.35
C GLU A 1058 -73.50 -13.51 -23.44
N GLU A 1059 -73.15 -14.09 -24.59
CA GLU A 1059 -72.54 -13.48 -25.79
C GLU A 1059 -73.26 -12.24 -26.36
N SER A 1060 -72.49 -11.32 -26.98
CA SER A 1060 -72.54 -11.04 -28.43
C SER A 1060 -72.00 -9.64 -28.80
N GLY A 1061 -71.75 -9.41 -30.10
CA GLY A 1061 -71.70 -8.05 -30.68
C GLY A 1061 -70.32 -7.54 -31.11
N SER A 1062 -70.06 -7.57 -32.42
CA SER A 1062 -69.02 -6.78 -33.08
C SER A 1062 -69.60 -5.50 -33.70
N VAL A 1063 -68.77 -4.47 -33.91
CA VAL A 1063 -68.65 -3.64 -35.14
C VAL A 1063 -67.71 -2.44 -34.87
N GLU A 1064 -67.11 -1.89 -35.93
CA GLU A 1064 -66.26 -0.68 -35.94
C GLU A 1064 -67.04 0.61 -35.50
N ASP A 1065 -66.49 1.82 -35.34
CA ASP A 1065 -65.35 2.43 -36.04
C ASP A 1065 -64.82 3.73 -35.38
N ASP A 1066 -63.62 4.12 -35.82
CA ASP A 1066 -63.04 5.47 -35.99
C ASP A 1066 -62.84 6.52 -34.84
N ASN A 1067 -61.59 7.03 -34.79
CA ASN A 1067 -61.09 8.37 -34.41
C ASN A 1067 -61.55 9.11 -33.13
N ASP A 1068 -60.59 9.42 -32.23
CA ASP A 1068 -59.75 10.63 -32.41
C ASP A 1068 -58.40 10.54 -31.65
N LEU A 1069 -57.39 11.35 -32.02
CA LEU A 1069 -56.06 11.36 -31.38
C LEU A 1069 -55.91 12.45 -30.31
N GLN A 1070 -55.49 12.06 -29.10
CA GLN A 1070 -54.44 12.81 -28.39
C GLN A 1070 -53.63 11.92 -27.43
N THR A 1071 -52.32 12.20 -27.33
CA THR A 1071 -51.32 11.28 -26.80
C THR A 1071 -51.23 11.25 -25.27
N VAL A 1072 -51.26 10.04 -24.70
CA VAL A 1072 -50.98 9.76 -23.29
C VAL A 1072 -49.52 9.35 -23.13
N GLU A 1073 -48.68 10.16 -22.49
CA GLU A 1073 -47.27 9.78 -22.22
C GLU A 1073 -46.66 10.43 -20.95
N GLU A 1074 -47.31 10.35 -19.78
CA GLU A 1074 -46.67 10.81 -18.53
C GLU A 1074 -47.07 10.07 -17.22
N THR A 1075 -47.29 8.74 -17.24
CA THR A 1075 -47.52 7.99 -15.98
C THR A 1075 -47.09 6.50 -15.95
N LYS A 1076 -45.89 6.15 -16.43
CA LYS A 1076 -45.27 4.82 -16.16
C LYS A 1076 -43.76 4.88 -15.90
N LYS A 1077 -43.35 5.32 -14.70
CA LYS A 1077 -41.99 5.15 -14.13
C LYS A 1077 -41.98 5.01 -12.59
N ILE A 1078 -42.73 4.03 -12.05
CA ILE A 1078 -42.41 3.41 -10.75
C ILE A 1078 -42.78 1.91 -10.80
N VAL A 1079 -41.87 1.10 -11.38
CA VAL A 1079 -41.40 -0.22 -10.89
C VAL A 1079 -39.95 -0.31 -11.37
#